data_AF-A0AAD2FV17-F1
#
_entry.id   AF-A0AAD2FV17-F1
#
_cell.length_a   1.000
_cell.length_b   1.000
_cell.length_c   1.000
_cell.angle_alpha   90.00
_cell.angle_beta   90.00
_cell.angle_gamma   90.00
#
_symmetry.space_group_name_H-M   'P 1'
#
loop_
_entity.id
_entity.type
_entity.pdbx_description
1 polymer ?
#
loop_
_entity_poly.entity_id
_entity_poly.type
_entity_poly.pdbx_seq_one_letter_code
_entity_poly.pdbx_strand_id
1 'polypeptide(L)'
;MLSRATVSKARPILMRTGLRSLASQASNPKKSRSNEREAIAFASLLVGLIGAGTAATLLEPKRSRTTVMGLNTEELFEHSSVKDHQPNDPPSRPDLPTISLEDVAEHADEESLWYTFRGGVYDLTFFINGHPGGTPRLLMAAGQDLEPYWEVYRQHLRGHVVDWMEKYRIGNLSPEDTIKSKNFQHGDMFETDPYRDPNLLPCTKKPFCGEPRLEMLTNDYYTPNELFYVRNHLAVPEIDPDEYVLIVKGKGVKKHKFTLQDLKTKFKKYEVSTTLQCAGNRREDLVDENHQIFIAPHWVVGAMSTAKWGGVRLRDVLKECGLDADGMAMGDVNPKDIHHVQFEGYDTDETGQCYGGSIPIDKAVDPLGDALLAFEMNGDPLPRDHGYPVRAIAPGHAGARQCKWLHKVIVSDKESQTSWQQKSYRGFAPDITFENQLSHWPPKRLDQAPIVQEMPVQSFVCNPPQNSVIGGKSATDVTIKGVAWSGGGRKVERVDVSIDGGKTWTAAELYKPIEQRRNRHWAWTQFTQTIPLPEEIQKKLRSGQNVTLDIVSKAMNSDFNLQPETMEPYWNARGICINHWYHVKSMMDPNKDKSFVRHNPGAQQFGNTPSGGHFEKQWGMHGFTSDPNHADSANFKVKEGGDTYHLEHGGGSGNVNVEDLDDDDDDDEDEE
;
A
#
# COMPACT_ATOMS: atom_id res chain seq x y z
N MET A 1 -11.18 -58.73 1.35
CA MET A 1 -10.17 -59.79 1.13
C MET A 1 -9.28 -59.31 -0.01
N LEU A 2 -7.98 -59.00 0.12
CA LEU A 2 -6.79 -59.72 0.65
C LEU A 2 -5.94 -60.38 -0.47
N SER A 3 -4.66 -59.96 -0.56
CA SER A 3 -3.48 -60.69 -1.11
C SER A 3 -3.46 -61.03 -2.62
N ARG A 4 -2.34 -60.94 -3.38
CA ARG A 4 -0.92 -60.50 -3.20
C ARG A 4 -0.52 -59.80 -4.52
N ALA A 5 0.37 -58.80 -4.62
CA ALA A 5 1.69 -58.54 -4.03
C ALA A 5 2.85 -59.37 -4.62
N THR A 6 3.62 -58.77 -5.55
CA THR A 6 4.99 -59.21 -5.91
C THR A 6 5.89 -57.97 -6.11
N VAL A 7 7.18 -58.05 -5.76
CA VAL A 7 8.09 -56.89 -5.64
C VAL A 7 9.23 -56.96 -6.66
N SER A 8 9.55 -55.83 -7.29
CA SER A 8 10.79 -55.64 -8.08
C SER A 8 11.87 -54.94 -7.24
N LYS A 9 13.15 -55.25 -7.50
CA LYS A 9 14.27 -54.92 -6.60
C LYS A 9 14.98 -53.62 -6.99
N ALA A 10 15.07 -52.68 -6.06
CA ALA A 10 16.04 -51.59 -6.14
C ALA A 10 17.47 -52.10 -5.87
N ARG A 11 18.48 -51.44 -6.47
CA ARG A 11 19.90 -51.57 -6.11
C ARG A 11 20.41 -50.20 -5.64
N PRO A 12 21.14 -50.10 -4.51
CA PRO A 12 21.75 -48.85 -4.09
C PRO A 12 23.02 -48.57 -4.90
N ILE A 13 23.23 -47.32 -5.31
CA ILE A 13 24.50 -46.83 -5.85
C ILE A 13 25.23 -46.07 -4.74
N LEU A 14 26.38 -46.58 -4.32
CA LEU A 14 27.30 -45.85 -3.45
C LEU A 14 28.03 -44.78 -4.26
N MET A 15 27.81 -43.50 -3.94
CA MET A 15 28.78 -42.45 -4.29
C MET A 15 29.82 -42.33 -3.17
N ARG A 16 31.09 -42.55 -3.52
CA ARG A 16 32.22 -42.31 -2.62
C ARG A 16 32.61 -40.84 -2.62
N THR A 17 32.95 -40.32 -1.46
CA THR A 17 33.64 -39.03 -1.31
C THR A 17 35.06 -39.12 -1.91
N GLY A 18 35.56 -37.99 -2.43
CA GLY A 18 36.87 -37.93 -3.08
C GLY A 18 37.42 -36.52 -3.17
N LEU A 19 37.99 -36.01 -2.07
CA LEU A 19 38.83 -34.81 -2.14
C LEU A 19 40.10 -35.11 -2.93
N ARG A 20 40.44 -34.25 -3.90
CA ARG A 20 41.83 -34.08 -4.34
C ARG A 20 42.18 -32.60 -4.52
N SER A 21 43.30 -32.24 -3.92
CA SER A 21 43.99 -30.97 -4.11
C SER A 21 44.59 -30.87 -5.52
N LEU A 22 44.64 -29.66 -6.06
CA LEU A 22 45.66 -29.21 -6.99
C LEU A 22 46.09 -27.78 -6.61
N ALA A 23 47.38 -27.49 -6.68
CA ALA A 23 47.97 -26.21 -6.35
C ALA A 23 49.26 -25.99 -7.16
N SER A 24 49.66 -24.72 -7.34
CA SER A 24 50.76 -24.24 -8.20
C SER A 24 50.52 -24.46 -9.72
N GLN A 25 51.11 -23.71 -10.63
CA GLN A 25 52.21 -22.72 -10.50
C GLN A 25 51.80 -21.30 -10.96
N ALA A 26 52.67 -20.31 -10.74
CA ALA A 26 52.43 -18.90 -11.05
C ALA A 26 53.54 -18.31 -11.93
N SER A 27 53.20 -17.30 -12.74
CA SER A 27 54.17 -16.44 -13.44
C SER A 27 53.66 -14.99 -13.54
N ASN A 28 54.40 -14.08 -12.92
CA ASN A 28 54.27 -12.61 -12.90
C ASN A 28 55.73 -12.07 -12.87
N PRO A 29 56.11 -10.83 -13.27
CA PRO A 29 55.58 -9.59 -12.66
C PRO A 29 55.58 -8.29 -13.51
N LYS A 30 54.82 -7.29 -13.04
CA LYS A 30 55.18 -5.85 -12.86
C LYS A 30 53.98 -5.15 -12.16
N LYS A 31 54.02 -4.87 -10.84
CA LYS A 31 54.50 -3.64 -10.15
C LYS A 31 53.77 -2.36 -10.62
N SER A 32 53.27 -1.46 -9.76
CA SER A 32 53.46 -1.17 -8.31
C SER A 32 52.24 -1.56 -7.42
N ARG A 33 52.31 -1.86 -6.11
CA ARG A 33 52.79 -1.10 -4.91
C ARG A 33 52.01 0.21 -4.67
N SER A 34 51.60 0.61 -3.45
CA SER A 34 51.79 0.10 -2.06
C SER A 34 50.84 0.90 -1.13
N ASN A 35 50.30 0.49 0.03
CA ASN A 35 50.38 -0.68 0.95
C ASN A 35 48.97 -0.89 1.62
N GLU A 36 48.54 -1.96 2.31
CA GLU A 36 49.18 -3.13 2.99
C GLU A 36 49.48 -2.94 4.51
N ARG A 37 48.51 -3.24 5.43
CA ARG A 37 48.62 -3.81 6.83
C ARG A 37 47.32 -3.71 7.66
N GLU A 38 46.96 -4.62 8.58
CA GLU A 38 47.26 -6.06 8.76
C GLU A 38 46.18 -6.68 9.69
N ALA A 39 45.95 -8.01 9.66
CA ALA A 39 44.87 -8.67 10.41
C ALA A 39 45.37 -9.81 11.32
N ILE A 40 44.71 -10.04 12.46
CA ILE A 40 44.87 -11.23 13.32
C ILE A 40 43.48 -11.71 13.76
N ALA A 41 43.26 -13.04 13.77
CA ALA A 41 41.99 -13.67 14.13
C ALA A 41 42.19 -14.97 14.91
N PHE A 42 41.36 -15.22 15.93
CA PHE A 42 41.07 -16.48 16.64
C PHE A 42 39.90 -16.22 17.62
N ALA A 43 39.07 -17.15 18.10
CA ALA A 43 38.41 -18.31 17.50
C ALA A 43 37.32 -18.87 18.48
N SER A 44 36.25 -19.45 17.92
CA SER A 44 35.41 -20.56 18.44
C SER A 44 35.07 -20.73 19.95
N LEU A 45 33.76 -20.58 20.25
CA LEU A 45 32.87 -21.60 20.87
C LEU A 45 33.23 -22.24 22.26
N LEU A 46 32.43 -21.99 23.32
CA LEU A 46 31.47 -22.99 23.89
C LEU A 46 30.65 -22.50 25.13
N VAL A 47 29.55 -23.23 25.34
CA VAL A 47 28.51 -23.25 26.40
C VAL A 47 28.98 -23.07 27.87
N GLY A 48 28.16 -22.40 28.70
CA GLY A 48 28.20 -22.51 30.17
C GLY A 48 27.01 -21.82 30.88
N LEU A 49 26.36 -22.51 31.83
CA LEU A 49 25.27 -22.00 32.69
C LEU A 49 25.77 -21.86 34.16
N ILE A 50 24.91 -21.35 35.06
CA ILE A 50 25.15 -20.99 36.48
C ILE A 50 25.76 -19.57 36.62
N GLY A 51 25.31 -18.70 37.54
CA GLY A 51 24.15 -18.78 38.45
C GLY A 51 24.41 -18.11 39.81
N ALA A 52 23.40 -17.38 40.32
CA ALA A 52 23.41 -16.59 41.56
C ALA A 52 24.44 -15.42 41.62
N GLY A 53 23.97 -14.23 41.99
CA GLY A 53 24.79 -13.01 42.02
C GLY A 53 25.08 -12.47 43.42
N THR A 54 25.78 -11.34 43.46
CA THR A 54 25.92 -10.44 44.61
C THR A 54 26.04 -9.00 44.10
N ALA A 55 25.55 -8.03 44.87
CA ALA A 55 25.64 -6.62 44.52
C ALA A 55 26.97 -6.00 44.96
N ALA A 56 27.60 -5.21 44.11
CA ALA A 56 28.77 -4.39 44.44
C ALA A 56 28.78 -3.10 43.60
N THR A 57 28.58 -1.95 44.25
CA THR A 57 28.69 -0.62 43.63
C THR A 57 30.16 -0.20 43.48
N LEU A 58 30.64 0.00 42.25
CA LEU A 58 31.95 0.60 42.00
C LEU A 58 31.99 1.52 40.76
N LEU A 59 32.10 2.82 41.06
CA LEU A 59 32.86 3.88 40.38
C LEU A 59 33.05 3.85 38.83
N GLU A 60 32.56 4.90 38.18
CA GLU A 60 32.85 5.23 36.78
C GLU A 60 34.33 5.62 36.54
N PRO A 61 34.93 5.20 35.41
CA PRO A 61 36.25 5.68 34.99
C PRO A 61 36.14 6.98 34.16
N LYS A 62 36.76 8.06 34.65
CA LYS A 62 36.84 9.35 33.93
C LYS A 62 37.50 9.19 32.55
N ARG A 63 36.82 9.62 31.48
CA ARG A 63 37.45 9.89 30.17
C ARG A 63 38.01 11.32 30.14
N SER A 64 39.23 11.47 29.62
CA SER A 64 39.88 12.77 29.45
C SER A 64 39.34 13.54 28.25
N ARG A 65 38.97 14.81 28.42
CA ARG A 65 38.72 15.74 27.31
C ARG A 65 40.00 16.00 26.52
N THR A 66 39.89 16.15 25.21
CA THR A 66 40.87 16.84 24.37
C THR A 66 40.10 17.79 23.47
N THR A 67 40.33 19.09 23.64
CA THR A 67 39.49 20.14 23.06
C THR A 67 40.08 20.66 21.75
N VAL A 68 39.28 20.69 20.69
CA VAL A 68 39.52 21.49 19.48
C VAL A 68 38.18 22.11 19.07
N MET A 69 38.17 23.43 18.81
CA MET A 69 37.09 24.27 18.23
C MET A 69 35.66 23.73 18.35
N GLY A 70 34.91 24.20 19.34
CA GLY A 70 33.56 23.70 19.64
C GLY A 70 32.42 24.44 18.93
N LEU A 71 31.48 23.65 18.38
CA LEU A 71 30.04 23.86 18.53
C LEU A 71 29.49 22.58 19.18
N ASN A 72 28.75 22.68 20.27
CA ASN A 72 28.36 21.52 21.09
C ASN A 72 26.91 21.11 20.77
N THR A 73 26.71 19.97 20.10
CA THR A 73 25.41 19.57 19.52
C THR A 73 24.38 19.03 20.53
N GLU A 74 24.53 19.34 21.82
CA GLU A 74 23.66 18.85 22.91
C GLU A 74 22.82 19.96 23.57
N GLU A 75 23.10 21.24 23.29
CA GLU A 75 22.33 22.39 23.86
C GLU A 75 21.11 22.82 23.02
N LEU A 76 20.75 22.05 21.98
CA LEU A 76 19.57 22.30 21.12
C LEU A 76 18.26 21.66 21.64
N PHE A 77 18.27 21.06 22.84
CA PHE A 77 17.12 20.35 23.42
C PHE A 77 16.60 20.99 24.72
N GLU A 78 16.31 22.30 24.71
CA GLU A 78 15.46 22.94 25.73
C GLU A 78 14.37 23.81 25.08
N HIS A 79 13.19 23.84 25.71
CA HIS A 79 11.92 24.22 25.09
C HIS A 79 11.88 25.62 24.45
N SER A 80 11.58 25.68 23.14
CA SER A 80 10.78 26.78 22.58
C SER A 80 9.29 26.41 22.68
N SER A 81 8.50 27.22 23.39
CA SER A 81 7.07 27.01 23.55
C SER A 81 6.28 27.73 22.45
N VAL A 82 6.37 27.19 21.23
CA VAL A 82 5.66 27.72 20.06
C VAL A 82 4.15 27.67 20.30
N LYS A 83 3.50 28.84 20.17
CA LYS A 83 2.05 28.99 20.06
C LYS A 83 1.69 29.57 18.69
N ASP A 84 0.41 29.46 18.36
CA ASP A 84 -0.27 30.17 17.27
C ASP A 84 0.35 30.01 15.86
N HIS A 85 0.70 28.78 15.51
CA HIS A 85 0.90 28.36 14.12
C HIS A 85 -0.14 27.28 13.77
N GLN A 86 -0.60 27.24 12.51
CA GLN A 86 -1.44 26.14 12.04
C GLN A 86 -0.61 24.84 12.02
N PRO A 87 -1.22 23.64 12.14
CA PRO A 87 -0.47 22.37 12.27
C PRO A 87 0.47 21.99 11.12
N ASN A 88 0.49 22.75 10.02
CA ASN A 88 1.34 22.52 8.83
C ASN A 88 2.08 23.82 8.38
N ASP A 89 2.09 24.87 9.20
CA ASP A 89 2.73 26.16 8.89
C ASP A 89 4.08 26.25 9.63
N PRO A 90 5.20 26.60 8.97
CA PRO A 90 6.49 26.70 9.62
C PRO A 90 6.52 27.83 10.66
N PRO A 91 7.29 27.69 11.76
CA PRO A 91 7.35 28.70 12.82
C PRO A 91 7.94 30.03 12.34
N SER A 92 7.55 31.13 12.98
CA SER A 92 8.21 32.43 12.81
C SER A 92 9.64 32.41 13.34
N ARG A 93 10.60 32.80 12.50
CA ARG A 93 12.05 32.74 12.77
C ARG A 93 12.77 34.07 12.49
N PRO A 94 12.42 35.17 13.20
CA PRO A 94 13.05 36.49 13.02
C PRO A 94 14.52 36.54 13.50
N ASP A 95 15.03 35.45 14.08
CA ASP A 95 16.43 35.22 14.44
C ASP A 95 17.31 34.84 13.24
N LEU A 96 16.72 34.37 12.13
CA LEU A 96 17.42 33.97 10.92
C LEU A 96 17.55 35.12 9.90
N PRO A 97 18.64 35.17 9.12
CA PRO A 97 18.90 36.25 8.16
C PRO A 97 17.86 36.33 7.05
N THR A 98 17.67 37.53 6.50
CA THR A 98 16.97 37.71 5.21
C THR A 98 17.90 37.31 4.06
N ILE A 99 17.39 36.52 3.13
CA ILE A 99 18.04 36.05 1.90
C ILE A 99 17.14 36.50 0.72
N SER A 100 17.71 36.92 -0.41
CA SER A 100 16.92 37.33 -1.58
C SER A 100 16.49 36.14 -2.44
N LEU A 101 15.52 36.34 -3.34
CA LEU A 101 15.18 35.32 -4.33
C LEU A 101 16.29 35.13 -5.38
N GLU A 102 17.02 36.19 -5.69
CA GLU A 102 18.20 36.12 -6.54
C GLU A 102 19.27 35.18 -5.94
N ASP A 103 19.57 35.30 -4.63
CA ASP A 103 20.50 34.39 -3.95
C ASP A 103 20.00 32.92 -4.01
N VAL A 104 18.73 32.66 -3.69
CA VAL A 104 18.16 31.30 -3.70
C VAL A 104 18.22 30.67 -5.09
N ALA A 105 18.04 31.47 -6.16
CA ALA A 105 18.12 31.00 -7.54
C ALA A 105 19.55 30.63 -8.00
N GLU A 106 20.61 31.06 -7.30
CA GLU A 106 21.97 30.58 -7.56
C GLU A 106 22.21 29.15 -7.00
N HIS A 107 21.41 28.70 -6.04
CA HIS A 107 21.51 27.40 -5.38
C HIS A 107 20.51 26.38 -5.98
N ALA A 108 20.70 26.05 -7.26
CA ALA A 108 19.73 25.30 -8.08
C ALA A 108 20.29 24.02 -8.78
N ASP A 109 21.33 23.37 -8.25
CA ASP A 109 21.98 22.21 -8.88
C ASP A 109 22.33 21.04 -7.92
N GLU A 110 22.96 19.96 -8.42
CA GLU A 110 23.23 18.78 -7.58
C GLU A 110 24.26 19.01 -6.44
N GLU A 111 25.06 20.07 -6.49
CA GLU A 111 26.03 20.44 -5.47
C GLU A 111 25.50 21.50 -4.50
N SER A 112 24.44 22.23 -4.85
CA SER A 112 23.72 23.12 -3.93
C SER A 112 22.23 23.27 -4.27
N LEU A 113 21.36 22.87 -3.33
CA LEU A 113 19.90 22.87 -3.48
C LEU A 113 19.22 23.68 -2.37
N TRP A 114 18.89 24.93 -2.68
CA TRP A 114 18.02 25.74 -1.82
C TRP A 114 16.60 25.82 -2.37
N TYR A 115 15.65 26.03 -1.45
CA TYR A 115 14.23 26.13 -1.74
C TYR A 115 13.59 27.20 -0.86
N THR A 116 12.49 27.78 -1.31
CA THR A 116 11.62 28.60 -0.46
C THR A 116 10.34 27.85 -0.13
N PHE A 117 9.78 28.09 1.05
CA PHE A 117 8.45 27.62 1.41
C PHE A 117 7.85 28.58 2.43
N ARG A 118 6.73 29.22 2.08
CA ARG A 118 5.98 30.12 2.98
C ARG A 118 6.83 31.23 3.62
N GLY A 119 7.83 31.72 2.87
CA GLY A 119 8.77 32.77 3.31
C GLY A 119 9.98 32.27 4.11
N GLY A 120 10.05 30.98 4.47
CA GLY A 120 11.30 30.36 4.94
C GLY A 120 12.21 29.97 3.76
N VAL A 121 13.52 29.98 3.99
CA VAL A 121 14.55 29.52 3.03
C VAL A 121 15.30 28.32 3.60
N TYR A 122 15.42 27.25 2.82
CA TYR A 122 15.81 25.91 3.26
C TYR A 122 16.93 25.33 2.40
N ASP A 123 18.01 24.81 3.00
CA ASP A 123 19.06 24.07 2.30
C ASP A 123 18.80 22.56 2.41
N LEU A 124 18.44 21.92 1.29
CA LEU A 124 18.17 20.48 1.24
C LEU A 124 19.22 19.71 0.42
N THR A 125 20.41 20.28 0.22
CA THR A 125 21.51 19.68 -0.54
C THR A 125 21.85 18.26 -0.07
N PHE A 126 21.90 18.04 1.24
CA PHE A 126 22.13 16.71 1.85
C PHE A 126 21.06 15.67 1.49
N PHE A 127 19.81 16.10 1.22
CA PHE A 127 18.66 15.24 0.98
C PHE A 127 18.51 14.79 -0.48
N ILE A 128 19.35 15.32 -1.39
CA ILE A 128 19.29 15.11 -2.84
C ILE A 128 19.06 13.64 -3.26
N ASN A 129 19.63 12.69 -2.52
CA ASN A 129 19.50 11.26 -2.77
C ASN A 129 18.41 10.56 -1.92
N GLY A 130 17.98 11.13 -0.79
CA GLY A 130 17.01 10.53 0.13
C GLY A 130 15.56 10.55 -0.32
N HIS A 131 15.18 11.53 -1.16
CA HIS A 131 13.79 11.74 -1.55
C HIS A 131 13.12 10.46 -2.13
N PRO A 132 11.96 10.01 -1.61
CA PRO A 132 11.33 8.75 -2.03
C PRO A 132 10.90 8.68 -3.50
N GLY A 133 10.63 9.82 -4.14
CA GLY A 133 10.39 9.90 -5.60
C GLY A 133 11.67 9.80 -6.44
N GLY A 134 12.84 10.01 -5.83
CA GLY A 134 14.12 10.13 -6.52
C GLY A 134 14.57 11.58 -6.72
N THR A 135 15.82 11.73 -7.13
CA THR A 135 16.55 12.99 -7.30
C THR A 135 15.97 13.92 -8.38
N PRO A 136 15.53 13.44 -9.56
CA PRO A 136 14.94 14.32 -10.58
C PRO A 136 13.70 15.08 -10.09
N ARG A 137 12.99 14.56 -9.09
CA ARG A 137 11.84 15.23 -8.47
C ARG A 137 12.19 16.41 -7.57
N LEU A 138 13.41 16.47 -7.05
CA LEU A 138 13.92 17.63 -6.31
C LEU A 138 14.42 18.69 -7.29
N LEU A 139 15.22 18.29 -8.28
CA LEU A 139 15.89 19.18 -9.24
C LEU A 139 14.93 20.07 -10.05
N MET A 140 13.67 19.67 -10.25
CA MET A 140 12.68 20.53 -10.93
C MET A 140 12.31 21.79 -10.14
N ALA A 141 12.32 21.72 -8.82
CA ALA A 141 11.96 22.82 -7.92
C ALA A 141 13.18 23.53 -7.31
N ALA A 142 14.39 23.19 -7.75
CA ALA A 142 15.62 23.75 -7.23
C ALA A 142 15.69 25.27 -7.48
N GLY A 143 16.06 26.04 -6.46
CA GLY A 143 16.04 27.51 -6.49
C GLY A 143 14.64 28.15 -6.53
N GLN A 144 13.56 27.41 -6.23
CA GLN A 144 12.16 27.87 -6.35
C GLN A 144 11.35 27.67 -5.07
N ASP A 145 10.11 28.16 -5.07
CA ASP A 145 9.15 27.90 -4.00
C ASP A 145 8.53 26.50 -4.12
N LEU A 146 8.45 25.78 -3.00
CA LEU A 146 7.83 24.45 -2.92
C LEU A 146 6.30 24.50 -2.86
N GLU A 147 5.69 25.64 -2.52
CA GLU A 147 4.24 25.71 -2.29
C GLU A 147 3.40 25.31 -3.53
N PRO A 148 3.70 25.76 -4.78
CA PRO A 148 2.98 25.29 -5.98
C PRO A 148 3.08 23.77 -6.21
N TYR A 149 4.24 23.18 -5.91
CA TYR A 149 4.44 21.73 -6.01
C TYR A 149 3.69 20.98 -4.91
N TRP A 150 3.64 21.53 -3.69
CA TRP A 150 2.99 20.92 -2.53
C TRP A 150 1.46 21.11 -2.53
N GLU A 151 0.93 22.15 -3.20
CA GLU A 151 -0.52 22.31 -3.43
C GLU A 151 -1.10 21.19 -4.29
N VAL A 152 -0.33 20.71 -5.28
CA VAL A 152 -0.62 19.49 -6.05
C VAL A 152 -0.32 18.27 -5.18
N TYR A 153 0.92 18.10 -4.73
CA TYR A 153 1.42 16.95 -3.99
C TYR A 153 1.21 17.09 -2.48
N ARG A 154 -0.06 17.21 -2.06
CA ARG A 154 -0.47 17.53 -0.68
C ARG A 154 0.01 16.57 0.40
N GLN A 155 0.53 15.39 0.05
CA GLN A 155 1.17 14.50 1.03
C GLN A 155 2.38 15.11 1.77
N HIS A 156 2.99 16.16 1.21
CA HIS A 156 4.08 16.89 1.89
C HIS A 156 3.56 17.88 2.95
N LEU A 157 2.30 18.31 2.86
CA LEU A 157 1.64 19.22 3.81
C LEU A 157 1.16 18.50 5.09
N ARG A 158 1.91 17.48 5.56
CA ARG A 158 1.73 16.91 6.90
C ARG A 158 2.76 17.52 7.84
N GLY A 159 2.33 17.95 9.03
CA GLY A 159 3.16 18.57 10.06
C GLY A 159 4.54 17.93 10.22
N HIS A 160 4.62 16.60 10.38
CA HIS A 160 5.90 15.90 10.58
C HIS A 160 6.91 16.03 9.42
N VAL A 161 6.44 16.30 8.19
CA VAL A 161 7.29 16.59 7.02
C VAL A 161 7.77 18.04 7.04
N VAL A 162 6.89 18.98 7.45
CA VAL A 162 7.24 20.40 7.66
C VAL A 162 8.23 20.54 8.83
N ASP A 163 7.98 19.89 9.96
CA ASP A 163 8.85 19.83 11.15
C ASP A 163 10.21 19.19 10.85
N TRP A 164 10.25 18.25 9.90
CA TRP A 164 11.52 17.69 9.43
C TRP A 164 12.28 18.69 8.55
N MET A 165 11.58 19.39 7.64
CA MET A 165 12.20 20.40 6.77
C MET A 165 12.69 21.63 7.55
N GLU A 166 12.00 22.04 8.61
CA GLU A 166 12.34 23.20 9.44
C GLU A 166 13.71 23.08 10.13
N LYS A 167 14.22 21.85 10.31
CA LYS A 167 15.57 21.57 10.81
C LYS A 167 16.69 22.05 9.87
N TYR A 168 16.34 22.41 8.64
CA TYR A 168 17.26 22.80 7.57
C TYR A 168 17.01 24.23 7.05
N ARG A 169 16.26 25.03 7.81
CA ARG A 169 16.04 26.45 7.51
C ARG A 169 17.29 27.27 7.79
N ILE A 170 17.74 27.99 6.77
CA ILE A 170 18.93 28.85 6.81
C ILE A 170 18.60 30.35 6.87
N GLY A 171 17.38 30.73 6.48
CA GLY A 171 16.98 32.12 6.36
C GLY A 171 15.48 32.35 6.17
N ASN A 172 15.14 33.59 5.83
CA ASN A 172 13.80 34.04 5.46
C ASN A 172 13.87 34.87 4.17
N LEU A 173 12.82 34.86 3.37
CA LEU A 173 12.63 35.87 2.31
C LEU A 173 12.22 37.23 2.91
N SER A 174 12.36 38.30 2.13
CA SER A 174 11.64 39.55 2.43
C SER A 174 10.13 39.37 2.24
N PRO A 175 9.26 40.22 2.82
CA PRO A 175 7.82 40.20 2.55
C PRO A 175 7.51 40.38 1.06
N GLU A 176 8.24 41.25 0.38
CA GLU A 176 8.15 41.49 -1.06
C GLU A 176 8.51 40.24 -1.87
N ASP A 177 9.62 39.57 -1.51
CA ASP A 177 10.07 38.35 -2.19
C ASP A 177 9.16 37.15 -1.90
N THR A 178 8.57 37.08 -0.70
CA THR A 178 7.55 36.07 -0.35
C THR A 178 6.28 36.21 -1.19
N ILE A 179 6.01 37.40 -1.73
CA ILE A 179 4.94 37.61 -2.73
C ILE A 179 5.45 37.24 -4.13
N LYS A 180 6.70 37.55 -4.48
CA LYS A 180 7.29 37.20 -5.78
C LYS A 180 7.40 35.68 -5.99
N SER A 181 7.80 34.90 -4.97
CA SER A 181 8.08 33.45 -5.10
C SER A 181 6.85 32.65 -5.56
N LYS A 182 5.66 33.09 -5.13
CA LYS A 182 4.35 32.52 -5.45
C LYS A 182 3.87 32.76 -6.89
N ASN A 183 4.62 33.50 -7.71
CA ASN A 183 4.25 33.72 -9.12
C ASN A 183 4.53 32.52 -10.02
N PHE A 184 5.26 31.51 -9.55
CA PHE A 184 5.46 30.25 -10.29
C PHE A 184 4.20 29.39 -10.26
N GLN A 185 3.80 28.85 -11.40
CA GLN A 185 2.67 27.91 -11.52
C GLN A 185 3.17 26.53 -11.95
N HIS A 186 2.92 25.52 -11.12
CA HIS A 186 3.14 24.12 -11.50
C HIS A 186 1.94 23.60 -12.32
N GLY A 187 2.20 22.90 -13.42
CA GLY A 187 1.15 22.41 -14.32
C GLY A 187 0.36 21.24 -13.71
N ASP A 188 -0.96 21.29 -13.77
CA ASP A 188 -1.83 20.26 -13.21
C ASP A 188 -1.99 19.06 -14.15
N MET A 189 -1.04 18.12 -14.12
CA MET A 189 -1.13 16.89 -14.92
C MET A 189 -2.36 16.00 -14.58
N PHE A 190 -3.11 16.34 -13.54
CA PHE A 190 -4.27 15.58 -13.06
C PHE A 190 -5.62 16.18 -13.53
N GLU A 191 -5.63 17.06 -14.55
CA GLU A 191 -6.87 17.60 -15.12
C GLU A 191 -7.72 16.54 -15.82
N THR A 192 -7.12 15.59 -16.53
CA THR A 192 -7.85 14.54 -17.28
C THR A 192 -7.97 13.21 -16.52
N ASP A 193 -7.64 13.21 -15.22
CA ASP A 193 -7.80 12.07 -14.32
C ASP A 193 -9.29 11.66 -14.21
N PRO A 194 -9.64 10.36 -14.18
CA PRO A 194 -11.05 9.92 -14.23
C PRO A 194 -11.87 10.29 -12.98
N TYR A 195 -13.19 10.20 -13.11
CA TYR A 195 -14.13 10.23 -11.98
C TYR A 195 -13.99 8.96 -11.11
N ARG A 196 -14.31 9.07 -9.81
CA ARG A 196 -14.31 7.97 -8.83
C ARG A 196 -15.55 8.03 -7.94
N ASP A 197 -16.00 6.87 -7.47
CA ASP A 197 -17.16 6.77 -6.58
C ASP A 197 -16.90 7.48 -5.22
N PRO A 198 -17.87 8.21 -4.65
CA PRO A 198 -17.70 8.91 -3.36
C PRO A 198 -17.41 8.01 -2.15
N ASN A 199 -17.63 6.69 -2.23
CA ASN A 199 -17.29 5.72 -1.19
C ASN A 199 -15.86 5.19 -1.28
N LEU A 200 -15.12 5.52 -2.35
CA LEU A 200 -13.69 5.28 -2.47
C LEU A 200 -12.92 6.40 -1.76
N LEU A 201 -12.65 6.20 -0.47
CA LEU A 201 -12.18 7.23 0.46
C LEU A 201 -10.74 7.66 0.10
N PRO A 202 -10.48 8.94 -0.26
CA PRO A 202 -9.19 9.35 -0.81
C PRO A 202 -8.15 9.61 0.28
N CYS A 203 -7.14 8.75 0.36
CA CYS A 203 -5.93 8.96 1.17
C CYS A 203 -5.00 10.03 0.56
N THR A 204 -5.00 10.18 -0.77
CA THR A 204 -4.41 11.33 -1.50
C THR A 204 -5.28 11.66 -2.71
N LYS A 205 -5.44 12.95 -3.03
CA LYS A 205 -6.19 13.39 -4.22
C LYS A 205 -5.34 13.42 -5.49
N LYS A 206 -4.08 13.89 -5.38
CA LYS A 206 -3.13 14.03 -6.48
C LYS A 206 -1.74 13.56 -6.02
N PRO A 207 -1.18 12.46 -6.58
CA PRO A 207 -1.88 11.47 -7.39
C PRO A 207 -3.02 10.80 -6.61
N PHE A 208 -4.09 10.39 -7.30
CA PHE A 208 -5.22 9.78 -6.62
C PHE A 208 -4.86 8.43 -5.99
N CYS A 209 -5.12 8.30 -4.69
CA CYS A 209 -5.12 7.03 -3.98
C CYS A 209 -6.32 6.98 -3.05
N GLY A 210 -7.14 5.93 -3.14
CA GLY A 210 -8.31 5.76 -2.28
C GLY A 210 -8.65 4.30 -2.00
N GLU A 211 -9.28 4.08 -0.85
CA GLU A 211 -9.69 2.76 -0.33
C GLU A 211 -11.20 2.72 -0.03
N PRO A 212 -11.90 1.63 -0.37
CA PRO A 212 -13.32 1.49 -0.07
C PRO A 212 -13.58 1.39 1.43
N ARG A 213 -14.82 1.67 1.84
CA ARG A 213 -15.32 1.41 3.19
C ARG A 213 -15.18 -0.08 3.52
N LEU A 214 -14.66 -0.41 4.70
CA LEU A 214 -14.33 -1.80 5.06
C LEU A 214 -15.54 -2.71 5.06
N GLU A 215 -16.69 -2.21 5.52
CA GLU A 215 -17.95 -2.93 5.54
C GLU A 215 -18.34 -3.46 4.14
N MET A 216 -18.03 -2.73 3.08
CA MET A 216 -18.36 -3.07 1.68
C MET A 216 -17.50 -4.22 1.12
N LEU A 217 -16.30 -4.47 1.67
CA LEU A 217 -15.42 -5.59 1.27
C LEU A 217 -16.00 -6.99 1.58
N THR A 218 -17.15 -7.04 2.26
CA THR A 218 -17.89 -8.28 2.59
C THR A 218 -19.34 -8.29 2.10
N ASN A 219 -19.71 -7.37 1.19
CA ASN A 219 -20.98 -7.42 0.48
C ASN A 219 -20.90 -8.47 -0.65
N ASP A 220 -19.90 -8.32 -1.52
CA ASP A 220 -19.69 -9.14 -2.72
C ASP A 220 -18.35 -9.89 -2.66
N TYR A 221 -18.24 -11.03 -3.33
CA TYR A 221 -16.99 -11.79 -3.35
C TYR A 221 -15.91 -11.15 -4.23
N TYR A 222 -16.32 -10.54 -5.35
CA TYR A 222 -15.48 -9.65 -6.13
C TYR A 222 -15.82 -8.21 -5.76
N THR A 223 -14.81 -7.38 -5.52
CA THR A 223 -14.99 -5.95 -5.32
C THR A 223 -15.43 -5.32 -6.64
N PRO A 224 -16.53 -4.53 -6.66
CA PRO A 224 -16.93 -3.76 -7.84
C PRO A 224 -15.81 -2.85 -8.36
N ASN A 225 -15.82 -2.56 -9.66
CA ASN A 225 -14.71 -1.93 -10.38
C ASN A 225 -14.41 -0.50 -9.87
N GLU A 226 -15.48 0.22 -9.52
CA GLU A 226 -15.53 1.58 -8.97
C GLU A 226 -15.18 1.66 -7.47
N LEU A 227 -15.29 0.54 -6.74
CA LEU A 227 -14.91 0.43 -5.32
C LEU A 227 -13.55 -0.26 -5.10
N PHE A 228 -12.96 -0.86 -6.14
CA PHE A 228 -11.66 -1.52 -6.05
C PHE A 228 -10.57 -0.47 -5.75
N TYR A 229 -9.75 -0.69 -4.70
CA TYR A 229 -8.81 0.33 -4.22
C TYR A 229 -7.87 0.84 -5.33
N VAL A 230 -7.74 2.16 -5.44
CA VAL A 230 -6.91 2.82 -6.46
C VAL A 230 -5.61 3.29 -5.83
N ARG A 231 -4.46 2.98 -6.46
CA ARG A 231 -3.17 3.61 -6.15
C ARG A 231 -2.54 4.11 -7.44
N ASN A 232 -2.47 5.43 -7.60
CA ASN A 232 -1.70 6.09 -8.65
C ASN A 232 -0.42 6.68 -8.04
N HIS A 233 0.70 6.64 -8.76
CA HIS A 233 1.93 7.38 -8.41
C HIS A 233 2.02 8.71 -9.14
N LEU A 234 1.32 8.80 -10.27
CA LEU A 234 1.42 9.78 -11.35
C LEU A 234 -0.01 9.99 -11.89
N ALA A 235 -0.18 10.86 -12.89
CA ALA A 235 -1.48 11.05 -13.55
C ALA A 235 -1.93 9.79 -14.31
N VAL A 236 -3.24 9.62 -14.49
CA VAL A 236 -3.83 8.51 -15.25
C VAL A 236 -3.76 8.83 -16.75
N PRO A 237 -2.92 8.15 -17.54
CA PRO A 237 -2.76 8.47 -18.95
C PRO A 237 -4.07 8.27 -19.73
N GLU A 238 -4.22 9.04 -20.79
CA GLU A 238 -5.21 8.84 -21.84
C GLU A 238 -4.54 8.07 -22.97
N ILE A 239 -5.14 6.93 -23.33
CA ILE A 239 -4.55 5.97 -24.27
C ILE A 239 -5.63 5.56 -25.24
N ASP A 240 -5.41 5.89 -26.51
CA ASP A 240 -6.19 5.35 -27.62
C ASP A 240 -5.93 3.83 -27.73
N PRO A 241 -6.97 2.98 -27.71
CA PRO A 241 -6.80 1.52 -27.78
C PRO A 241 -6.31 1.02 -29.15
N ASP A 242 -6.51 1.78 -30.23
CA ASP A 242 -6.12 1.43 -31.58
C ASP A 242 -4.67 1.87 -31.88
N GLU A 243 -4.19 2.95 -31.24
CA GLU A 243 -2.75 3.32 -31.25
C GLU A 243 -1.91 2.56 -30.21
N TYR A 244 -2.53 1.87 -29.24
CA TYR A 244 -1.83 1.16 -28.16
C TYR A 244 -0.84 0.10 -28.68
N VAL A 245 0.41 0.14 -28.19
CA VAL A 245 1.45 -0.84 -28.52
C VAL A 245 2.22 -1.28 -27.27
N LEU A 246 2.14 -2.57 -26.96
CA LEU A 246 3.03 -3.25 -26.02
C LEU A 246 4.37 -3.56 -26.70
N ILE A 247 5.48 -3.13 -26.09
CA ILE A 247 6.84 -3.47 -26.55
C ILE A 247 7.44 -4.58 -25.67
N VAL A 248 7.72 -5.75 -26.25
CA VAL A 248 8.50 -6.80 -25.57
C VAL A 248 9.95 -6.74 -26.07
N LYS A 249 10.92 -6.68 -25.14
CA LYS A 249 12.36 -6.60 -25.44
C LYS A 249 13.19 -7.26 -24.33
N GLY A 250 14.51 -7.35 -24.51
CA GLY A 250 15.45 -7.75 -23.46
C GLY A 250 16.35 -8.93 -23.83
N LYS A 251 16.96 -9.54 -22.82
CA LYS A 251 17.79 -10.75 -22.98
C LYS A 251 16.91 -11.97 -23.32
N GLY A 252 17.40 -12.87 -24.16
CA GLY A 252 16.70 -14.12 -24.51
C GLY A 252 15.44 -13.99 -25.37
N VAL A 253 15.00 -12.77 -25.72
CA VAL A 253 13.80 -12.52 -26.54
C VAL A 253 14.13 -11.68 -27.77
N LYS A 254 13.43 -11.96 -28.88
CA LYS A 254 13.35 -11.07 -30.03
C LYS A 254 12.49 -9.86 -29.66
N LYS A 255 12.88 -8.66 -30.09
CA LYS A 255 12.06 -7.45 -29.89
C LYS A 255 10.76 -7.58 -30.70
N HIS A 256 9.62 -7.49 -30.05
CA HIS A 256 8.29 -7.52 -30.68
C HIS A 256 7.45 -6.31 -30.28
N LYS A 257 6.45 -5.98 -31.10
CA LYS A 257 5.40 -5.00 -30.84
C LYS A 257 4.05 -5.72 -30.99
N PHE A 258 3.21 -5.68 -29.96
CA PHE A 258 1.83 -6.20 -30.04
C PHE A 258 0.85 -5.04 -29.88
N THR A 259 -0.15 -4.95 -30.75
CA THR A 259 -1.31 -4.06 -30.57
C THR A 259 -2.27 -4.63 -29.51
N LEU A 260 -3.29 -3.86 -29.11
CA LEU A 260 -4.35 -4.41 -28.25
C LEU A 260 -5.08 -5.58 -28.93
N GLN A 261 -5.32 -5.47 -30.24
CA GLN A 261 -5.98 -6.51 -31.02
C GLN A 261 -5.12 -7.76 -31.19
N ASP A 262 -3.79 -7.61 -31.31
CA ASP A 262 -2.86 -8.75 -31.28
C ASP A 262 -2.98 -9.55 -29.97
N LEU A 263 -2.99 -8.86 -28.83
CA LEU A 263 -3.16 -9.50 -27.53
C LEU A 263 -4.52 -10.22 -27.41
N LYS A 264 -5.59 -9.63 -27.96
CA LYS A 264 -6.94 -10.24 -27.97
C LYS A 264 -7.10 -11.42 -28.93
N THR A 265 -6.29 -11.54 -29.99
CA THR A 265 -6.53 -12.50 -31.10
C THR A 265 -5.44 -13.53 -31.34
N LYS A 266 -4.15 -13.20 -31.14
CA LYS A 266 -3.03 -14.14 -31.39
C LYS A 266 -2.85 -15.17 -30.26
N PHE A 267 -3.39 -14.88 -29.09
CA PHE A 267 -3.16 -15.65 -27.87
C PHE A 267 -4.45 -16.19 -27.28
N LYS A 268 -4.35 -17.29 -26.52
CA LYS A 268 -5.47 -17.77 -25.72
C LYS A 268 -5.74 -16.82 -24.56
N LYS A 269 -6.99 -16.34 -24.45
CA LYS A 269 -7.51 -15.67 -23.26
C LYS A 269 -7.63 -16.65 -22.08
N TYR A 270 -7.28 -16.18 -20.89
CA TYR A 270 -7.45 -16.84 -19.60
C TYR A 270 -8.13 -15.86 -18.63
N GLU A 271 -8.83 -16.42 -17.65
CA GLU A 271 -9.37 -15.67 -16.50
C GLU A 271 -8.66 -16.12 -15.22
N VAL A 272 -8.31 -15.15 -14.37
CA VAL A 272 -7.66 -15.40 -13.06
C VAL A 272 -8.31 -14.50 -12.02
N SER A 273 -8.97 -15.09 -11.02
CA SER A 273 -9.36 -14.35 -9.81
C SER A 273 -8.14 -14.14 -8.93
N THR A 274 -7.78 -12.89 -8.63
CA THR A 274 -6.74 -12.58 -7.63
C THR A 274 -7.12 -11.34 -6.82
N THR A 275 -6.80 -11.40 -5.53
CA THR A 275 -6.73 -10.23 -4.67
C THR A 275 -5.47 -9.46 -5.01
N LEU A 276 -5.56 -8.14 -5.03
CA LEU A 276 -4.41 -7.25 -4.96
C LEU A 276 -4.43 -6.59 -3.57
N GLN A 277 -3.27 -6.48 -2.94
CA GLN A 277 -3.07 -5.74 -1.70
C GLN A 277 -1.92 -4.77 -1.90
N CYS A 278 -2.08 -3.51 -1.49
CA CYS A 278 -0.95 -2.59 -1.45
C CYS A 278 0.08 -3.06 -0.41
N ALA A 279 1.37 -3.02 -0.76
CA ALA A 279 2.46 -3.35 0.18
C ALA A 279 2.39 -2.50 1.46
N GLY A 280 1.88 -1.27 1.34
CA GLY A 280 1.68 -0.33 2.45
C GLY A 280 0.28 -0.29 3.05
N ASN A 281 -0.57 -1.30 2.82
CA ASN A 281 -1.85 -1.36 3.52
C ASN A 281 -1.61 -1.35 5.05
N ARG A 282 -2.49 -0.69 5.82
CA ARG A 282 -2.36 -0.48 7.27
C ARG A 282 -1.17 0.37 7.72
N ARG A 283 -0.69 1.29 6.89
CA ARG A 283 0.43 2.22 7.20
C ARG A 283 0.21 3.02 8.48
N GLU A 284 -1.00 3.53 8.71
CA GLU A 284 -1.28 4.34 9.91
C GLU A 284 -1.17 3.55 11.22
N ASP A 285 -1.34 2.21 11.20
CA ASP A 285 -1.09 1.39 12.40
C ASP A 285 0.40 1.34 12.84
N LEU A 286 1.31 1.96 12.08
CA LEU A 286 2.73 2.13 12.44
C LEU A 286 3.17 3.60 12.57
N VAL A 287 2.21 4.52 12.72
CA VAL A 287 2.49 5.91 13.03
C VAL A 287 2.17 6.17 14.51
N ASP A 288 3.11 6.69 15.28
CA ASP A 288 2.91 7.12 16.67
C ASP A 288 3.70 8.40 17.00
N GLU A 289 3.63 8.89 18.23
CA GLU A 289 4.30 10.13 18.65
C GLU A 289 5.84 10.10 18.48
N ASN A 290 6.45 8.91 18.48
CA ASN A 290 7.88 8.67 18.30
C ASN A 290 8.21 8.18 16.88
N HIS A 291 7.26 7.52 16.20
CA HIS A 291 7.46 6.90 14.90
C HIS A 291 6.62 7.56 13.80
N GLN A 292 7.26 8.40 12.97
CA GLN A 292 6.62 9.02 11.82
C GLN A 292 6.99 8.32 10.50
N ILE A 293 6.05 8.28 9.56
CA ILE A 293 6.24 7.64 8.24
C ILE A 293 6.24 8.70 7.14
N PHE A 294 7.37 8.80 6.42
CA PHE A 294 7.63 9.83 5.40
C PHE A 294 7.32 9.35 3.96
N ILE A 295 6.37 8.41 3.79
CA ILE A 295 5.94 7.96 2.45
C ILE A 295 4.41 7.85 2.31
N ALA A 296 3.91 8.28 1.16
CA ALA A 296 2.49 8.32 0.83
C ALA A 296 2.05 7.19 -0.14
N PRO A 297 0.77 6.79 -0.12
CA PRO A 297 -0.32 7.32 0.71
C PRO A 297 -0.39 6.65 2.08
N HIS A 298 -1.09 7.29 3.00
CA HIS A 298 -1.35 6.78 4.34
C HIS A 298 -2.63 5.94 4.35
N TRP A 299 -2.47 4.65 4.06
CA TRP A 299 -3.53 3.64 4.08
C TRP A 299 -3.92 3.25 5.50
N VAL A 300 -5.21 3.00 5.73
CA VAL A 300 -5.71 2.59 7.04
C VAL A 300 -6.00 1.09 7.07
N VAL A 301 -6.81 0.52 6.17
CA VAL A 301 -7.03 -0.95 6.09
C VAL A 301 -7.57 -1.43 4.73
N GLY A 302 -8.31 -0.59 4.00
CA GLY A 302 -9.05 -0.95 2.79
C GLY A 302 -8.22 -1.07 1.52
N ALA A 303 -6.89 -0.90 1.57
CA ALA A 303 -5.98 -1.06 0.43
C ALA A 303 -5.76 -2.54 0.00
N MET A 304 -6.86 -3.28 -0.10
CA MET A 304 -7.01 -4.66 -0.54
C MET A 304 -8.34 -4.81 -1.28
N SER A 305 -8.35 -5.38 -2.47
CA SER A 305 -9.57 -5.66 -3.25
C SER A 305 -9.37 -6.86 -4.18
N THR A 306 -10.46 -7.49 -4.62
CA THR A 306 -10.40 -8.77 -5.36
C THR A 306 -11.25 -8.71 -6.62
N ALA A 307 -10.68 -9.13 -7.76
CA ALA A 307 -11.37 -9.11 -9.04
C ALA A 307 -11.03 -10.34 -9.88
N LYS A 308 -11.87 -10.63 -10.89
CA LYS A 308 -11.61 -11.61 -11.95
C LYS A 308 -10.94 -10.91 -13.13
N TRP A 309 -9.66 -11.18 -13.37
CA TRP A 309 -8.88 -10.52 -14.43
C TRP A 309 -8.87 -11.36 -15.70
N GLY A 310 -9.23 -10.75 -16.84
CA GLY A 310 -9.22 -11.39 -18.16
C GLY A 310 -8.04 -10.92 -19.00
N GLY A 311 -7.31 -11.84 -19.64
CA GLY A 311 -6.15 -11.50 -20.47
C GLY A 311 -5.34 -12.67 -20.98
N VAL A 312 -4.12 -12.41 -21.42
CA VAL A 312 -3.17 -13.41 -21.94
C VAL A 312 -2.11 -13.74 -20.91
N ARG A 313 -1.53 -14.94 -20.95
CA ARG A 313 -0.42 -15.31 -20.05
C ARG A 313 0.88 -14.63 -20.48
N LEU A 314 1.60 -14.03 -19.53
CA LEU A 314 2.92 -13.44 -19.74
C LEU A 314 3.92 -14.49 -20.27
N ARG A 315 3.87 -15.72 -19.75
CA ARG A 315 4.60 -16.89 -20.27
C ARG A 315 4.40 -17.06 -21.78
N ASP A 316 3.16 -17.04 -22.24
CA ASP A 316 2.80 -17.35 -23.63
C ASP A 316 3.29 -16.23 -24.57
N VAL A 317 3.20 -14.96 -24.14
CA VAL A 317 3.79 -13.80 -24.85
C VAL A 317 5.32 -13.86 -24.90
N LEU A 318 5.98 -14.29 -23.82
CA LEU A 318 7.45 -14.46 -23.80
C LEU A 318 7.90 -15.60 -24.72
N LYS A 319 7.13 -16.69 -24.82
CA LYS A 319 7.39 -17.80 -25.75
C LYS A 319 7.25 -17.37 -27.22
N GLU A 320 6.25 -16.58 -27.56
CA GLU A 320 6.09 -16.00 -28.91
C GLU A 320 7.29 -15.09 -29.28
N CYS A 321 7.83 -14.35 -28.30
CA CYS A 321 9.08 -13.60 -28.46
C CYS A 321 10.35 -14.48 -28.50
N GLY A 322 10.23 -15.80 -28.39
CA GLY A 322 11.31 -16.78 -28.54
C GLY A 322 12.02 -17.22 -27.25
N LEU A 323 11.50 -16.90 -26.07
CA LEU A 323 12.04 -17.38 -24.80
C LEU A 323 11.65 -18.85 -24.56
N ASP A 324 12.60 -19.70 -24.18
CA ASP A 324 12.30 -21.07 -23.73
C ASP A 324 11.77 -21.09 -22.29
N ALA A 325 10.56 -20.55 -22.11
CA ALA A 325 9.88 -20.58 -20.81
C ALA A 325 9.51 -22.02 -20.36
N ASP A 326 9.48 -23.00 -21.27
CA ASP A 326 9.26 -24.41 -20.94
C ASP A 326 10.49 -24.99 -20.24
N GLY A 327 11.66 -24.95 -20.88
CA GLY A 327 12.92 -25.39 -20.29
C GLY A 327 13.33 -24.59 -19.04
N MET A 328 13.04 -23.29 -18.98
CA MET A 328 13.30 -22.47 -17.79
C MET A 328 12.43 -22.89 -16.59
N ALA A 329 11.11 -23.12 -16.79
CA ALA A 329 10.21 -23.50 -15.70
C ALA A 329 10.41 -24.95 -15.22
N MET A 330 11.00 -25.82 -16.06
CA MET A 330 11.42 -27.17 -15.66
C MET A 330 12.81 -27.20 -14.99
N GLY A 331 13.58 -26.10 -15.07
CA GLY A 331 14.95 -26.02 -14.57
C GLY A 331 16.02 -26.57 -15.54
N ASP A 332 15.63 -27.04 -16.72
CA ASP A 332 16.51 -27.55 -17.77
C ASP A 332 17.39 -26.43 -18.37
N VAL A 333 16.85 -25.22 -18.49
CA VAL A 333 17.56 -24.01 -18.93
C VAL A 333 17.87 -23.13 -17.74
N ASN A 334 19.12 -23.20 -17.24
CA ASN A 334 19.57 -22.40 -16.10
C ASN A 334 19.65 -20.90 -16.46
N PRO A 335 18.87 -20.00 -15.84
CA PRO A 335 18.78 -18.58 -16.24
C PRO A 335 19.97 -17.69 -15.84
N LYS A 336 21.22 -18.10 -16.08
CA LYS A 336 22.44 -17.39 -15.63
C LYS A 336 22.54 -15.91 -16.00
N ASP A 337 21.84 -15.50 -17.06
CA ASP A 337 21.81 -14.14 -17.59
C ASP A 337 20.40 -13.51 -17.55
N ILE A 338 19.40 -14.16 -16.94
CA ILE A 338 18.02 -13.68 -16.88
C ILE A 338 17.45 -13.99 -15.49
N HIS A 339 17.13 -12.97 -14.71
CA HIS A 339 16.60 -13.14 -13.35
C HIS A 339 15.26 -12.43 -13.15
N HIS A 340 14.90 -11.49 -14.02
CA HIS A 340 13.71 -10.66 -13.86
C HIS A 340 12.98 -10.39 -15.17
N VAL A 341 11.68 -10.15 -15.04
CA VAL A 341 10.90 -9.42 -16.02
C VAL A 341 10.53 -8.07 -15.41
N GLN A 342 11.00 -7.01 -16.05
CA GLN A 342 10.69 -5.62 -15.69
C GLN A 342 9.49 -5.13 -16.52
N PHE A 343 8.73 -4.23 -15.93
CA PHE A 343 7.54 -3.60 -16.49
C PHE A 343 7.69 -2.08 -16.43
N GLU A 344 7.27 -1.40 -17.48
CA GLU A 344 7.15 0.06 -17.55
C GLU A 344 5.71 0.40 -18.01
N GLY A 345 5.08 1.38 -17.35
CA GLY A 345 3.76 1.91 -17.70
C GLY A 345 3.84 3.13 -18.64
N TYR A 346 2.70 3.57 -19.17
CA TYR A 346 2.56 4.84 -19.89
C TYR A 346 2.48 6.06 -18.94
N ASP A 347 2.22 5.86 -17.64
CA ASP A 347 2.18 6.93 -16.66
C ASP A 347 3.60 7.49 -16.41
N THR A 348 3.83 8.74 -16.82
CA THR A 348 5.09 9.48 -16.68
C THR A 348 5.00 10.58 -15.64
N ASP A 349 6.12 10.90 -15.01
CA ASP A 349 6.27 12.19 -14.33
C ASP A 349 6.69 13.32 -15.27
N GLU A 350 6.72 14.52 -14.70
CA GLU A 350 7.18 15.77 -15.28
C GLU A 350 8.62 15.71 -15.86
N THR A 351 9.44 14.72 -15.45
CA THR A 351 10.79 14.47 -16.01
C THR A 351 10.80 13.44 -17.15
N GLY A 352 9.62 12.90 -17.50
CA GLY A 352 9.46 11.81 -18.45
C GLY A 352 9.76 10.42 -17.89
N GLN A 353 9.97 10.27 -16.57
CA GLN A 353 10.22 8.96 -15.97
C GLN A 353 8.89 8.20 -15.82
N CYS A 354 8.73 7.13 -16.61
CA CYS A 354 7.61 6.20 -16.50
C CYS A 354 7.61 5.43 -15.18
N TYR A 355 6.45 5.14 -14.60
CA TYR A 355 6.36 4.15 -13.52
C TYR A 355 6.87 2.79 -13.99
N GLY A 356 7.58 2.08 -13.11
CA GLY A 356 8.09 0.75 -13.43
C GLY A 356 8.56 -0.05 -12.22
N GLY A 357 8.64 -1.37 -12.40
CA GLY A 357 8.99 -2.36 -11.38
C GLY A 357 9.34 -3.71 -12.01
N SER A 358 9.61 -4.74 -11.21
CA SER A 358 9.96 -6.07 -11.74
C SER A 358 9.56 -7.22 -10.82
N ILE A 359 9.16 -8.34 -11.43
CA ILE A 359 8.99 -9.64 -10.79
C ILE A 359 10.19 -10.57 -11.09
N PRO A 360 10.44 -11.62 -10.28
CA PRO A 360 11.37 -12.68 -10.64
C PRO A 360 10.95 -13.38 -11.94
N ILE A 361 11.93 -13.83 -12.73
CA ILE A 361 11.68 -14.57 -13.98
C ILE A 361 10.84 -15.83 -13.73
N ASP A 362 11.09 -16.52 -12.61
CA ASP A 362 10.38 -17.74 -12.22
C ASP A 362 8.86 -17.53 -12.16
N LYS A 363 8.40 -16.41 -11.59
CA LYS A 363 6.98 -16.03 -11.54
C LYS A 363 6.41 -15.65 -12.91
N ALA A 364 7.24 -15.08 -13.78
CA ALA A 364 6.84 -14.70 -15.14
C ALA A 364 6.71 -15.91 -16.07
N VAL A 365 7.54 -16.95 -15.87
CA VAL A 365 7.47 -18.18 -16.65
C VAL A 365 6.49 -19.20 -16.06
N ASP A 366 6.45 -19.44 -14.74
CA ASP A 366 5.74 -20.58 -14.12
C ASP A 366 4.35 -20.88 -14.74
N PRO A 367 4.13 -22.09 -15.32
CA PRO A 367 2.85 -22.47 -15.93
C PRO A 367 1.69 -22.55 -14.92
N LEU A 368 1.98 -22.65 -13.62
CA LEU A 368 1.03 -22.56 -12.52
C LEU A 368 0.90 -21.13 -11.96
N GLY A 369 1.87 -20.26 -12.23
CA GLY A 369 2.02 -18.94 -11.62
C GLY A 369 1.00 -17.90 -12.07
N ASP A 370 0.25 -18.17 -13.14
CA ASP A 370 -0.88 -17.37 -13.62
C ASP A 370 -0.57 -15.87 -13.85
N ALA A 371 0.69 -15.52 -14.17
CA ALA A 371 1.03 -14.15 -14.56
C ALA A 371 0.33 -13.78 -15.87
N LEU A 372 -0.47 -12.71 -15.87
CA LEU A 372 -1.23 -12.22 -17.02
C LEU A 372 -0.76 -10.85 -17.49
N LEU A 373 -0.98 -10.58 -18.77
CA LEU A 373 -1.23 -9.25 -19.29
C LEU A 373 -2.75 -9.13 -19.45
N ALA A 374 -3.40 -8.47 -18.50
CA ALA A 374 -4.85 -8.34 -18.40
C ALA A 374 -5.33 -7.11 -19.19
N PHE A 375 -6.46 -7.26 -19.88
CA PHE A 375 -7.19 -6.18 -20.56
C PHE A 375 -8.67 -6.08 -20.14
N GLU A 376 -9.13 -7.00 -19.27
CA GLU A 376 -10.45 -7.02 -18.65
C GLU A 376 -10.37 -7.15 -17.12
N MET A 377 -11.40 -6.67 -16.43
CA MET A 377 -11.56 -6.71 -14.98
C MET A 377 -13.04 -6.91 -14.63
N ASN A 378 -13.32 -7.97 -13.87
CA ASN A 378 -14.63 -8.51 -13.51
C ASN A 378 -15.55 -8.97 -14.67
N GLY A 379 -15.23 -8.59 -15.91
CA GLY A 379 -15.92 -8.99 -17.14
C GLY A 379 -15.85 -7.88 -18.19
N ASP A 380 -15.74 -6.64 -17.71
CA ASP A 380 -15.64 -5.41 -18.49
C ASP A 380 -14.19 -5.15 -18.96
N PRO A 381 -13.99 -4.28 -19.97
CA PRO A 381 -12.69 -3.65 -20.21
C PRO A 381 -12.14 -2.98 -18.94
N LEU A 382 -10.81 -2.95 -18.79
CA LEU A 382 -10.19 -2.27 -17.64
C LEU A 382 -10.68 -0.82 -17.48
N PRO A 383 -11.11 -0.39 -16.28
CA PRO A 383 -11.27 1.03 -15.99
C PRO A 383 -9.96 1.81 -16.14
N ARG A 384 -10.01 3.10 -16.49
CA ARG A 384 -8.81 3.95 -16.67
C ARG A 384 -7.88 3.91 -15.44
N ASP A 385 -8.42 4.07 -14.23
CA ASP A 385 -7.64 3.96 -12.99
C ASP A 385 -6.97 2.59 -12.79
N HIS A 386 -7.56 1.51 -13.31
CA HIS A 386 -7.05 0.15 -13.10
C HIS A 386 -6.11 -0.32 -14.20
N GLY A 387 -5.80 0.54 -15.19
CA GLY A 387 -4.71 0.33 -16.14
C GLY A 387 -5.13 0.12 -17.59
N TYR A 388 -6.26 0.69 -18.03
CA TYR A 388 -6.70 0.63 -19.43
C TYR A 388 -5.59 1.03 -20.43
N PRO A 389 -5.44 0.35 -21.58
CA PRO A 389 -6.16 -0.84 -22.02
C PRO A 389 -5.52 -2.16 -21.55
N VAL A 390 -4.30 -2.14 -20.97
CA VAL A 390 -3.56 -3.34 -20.55
C VAL A 390 -2.78 -3.09 -19.26
N ARG A 391 -2.81 -4.05 -18.33
CA ARG A 391 -1.94 -4.09 -17.14
C ARG A 391 -1.22 -5.44 -17.00
N ALA A 392 -0.08 -5.45 -16.31
CA ALA A 392 0.50 -6.67 -15.76
C ALA A 392 -0.27 -7.10 -14.50
N ILE A 393 -0.53 -8.40 -14.38
CA ILE A 393 -1.00 -9.08 -13.16
C ILE A 393 -0.03 -10.21 -12.82
N ALA A 394 0.49 -10.20 -11.60
CA ALA A 394 1.34 -11.23 -11.00
C ALA A 394 0.67 -11.74 -9.71
N PRO A 395 -0.17 -12.79 -9.78
CA PRO A 395 -1.00 -13.21 -8.64
C PRO A 395 -0.19 -13.55 -7.37
N GLY A 396 -0.71 -13.22 -6.20
CA GLY A 396 -0.01 -13.44 -4.92
C GLY A 396 1.20 -12.52 -4.65
N HIS A 397 1.51 -11.57 -5.55
CA HIS A 397 2.52 -10.53 -5.34
C HIS A 397 1.86 -9.20 -4.93
N ALA A 398 2.61 -8.32 -4.27
CA ALA A 398 2.15 -7.00 -3.85
C ALA A 398 1.64 -6.13 -5.02
N GLY A 399 0.72 -5.21 -4.74
CA GLY A 399 0.14 -4.26 -5.71
C GLY A 399 1.18 -3.48 -6.52
N ALA A 400 2.35 -3.23 -5.94
CA ALA A 400 3.50 -2.56 -6.58
C ALA A 400 4.20 -3.36 -7.70
N ARG A 401 3.78 -4.60 -7.96
CA ARG A 401 4.27 -5.43 -9.08
C ARG A 401 3.23 -5.58 -10.21
N GLN A 402 2.03 -5.04 -10.00
CA GLN A 402 0.85 -5.16 -10.86
C GLN A 402 0.79 -3.97 -11.84
N CYS A 403 1.88 -3.74 -12.58
CA CYS A 403 2.12 -2.52 -13.38
C CYS A 403 0.95 -2.19 -14.31
N LYS A 404 0.40 -0.97 -14.17
CA LYS A 404 -0.76 -0.47 -14.93
C LYS A 404 -0.32 0.23 -16.21
N TRP A 405 -1.26 0.42 -17.15
CA TRP A 405 -1.02 1.16 -18.39
C TRP A 405 0.21 0.63 -19.15
N LEU A 406 0.38 -0.69 -19.15
CA LEU A 406 1.64 -1.37 -19.44
C LEU A 406 2.10 -1.12 -20.87
N HIS A 407 3.29 -0.57 -21.07
CA HIS A 407 3.82 -0.25 -22.40
C HIS A 407 5.14 -0.95 -22.76
N LYS A 408 5.94 -1.39 -21.76
CA LYS A 408 7.10 -2.27 -22.02
C LYS A 408 7.18 -3.46 -21.06
N VAL A 409 7.58 -4.61 -21.63
CA VAL A 409 8.00 -5.82 -20.92
C VAL A 409 9.47 -6.05 -21.27
N ILE A 410 10.33 -6.15 -20.25
CA ILE A 410 11.79 -6.16 -20.42
C ILE A 410 12.39 -7.36 -19.68
N VAL A 411 12.90 -8.33 -20.43
CA VAL A 411 13.59 -9.51 -19.88
C VAL A 411 15.04 -9.14 -19.53
N SER A 412 15.46 -9.37 -18.29
CA SER A 412 16.67 -8.76 -17.71
C SER A 412 17.42 -9.68 -16.74
N ASP A 413 18.73 -9.45 -16.59
CA ASP A 413 19.56 -10.02 -15.52
C ASP A 413 19.36 -9.30 -14.17
N LYS A 414 18.75 -8.12 -14.18
CA LYS A 414 18.59 -7.25 -13.00
C LYS A 414 17.13 -6.88 -12.79
N GLU A 415 16.79 -6.58 -11.54
CA GLU A 415 15.57 -5.86 -11.21
C GLU A 415 15.44 -4.54 -11.98
N SER A 416 14.22 -4.00 -12.06
CA SER A 416 14.02 -2.59 -12.44
C SER A 416 14.90 -1.67 -11.59
N GLN A 417 15.51 -0.68 -12.22
CA GLN A 417 16.36 0.32 -11.56
C GLN A 417 15.59 1.60 -11.17
N THR A 418 14.26 1.61 -11.37
CA THR A 418 13.39 2.73 -10.97
C THR A 418 13.34 2.96 -9.46
N SER A 419 13.10 4.21 -9.05
CA SER A 419 12.93 4.60 -7.63
C SER A 419 11.90 3.72 -6.90
N TRP A 420 10.77 3.39 -7.55
CA TRP A 420 9.73 2.56 -6.95
C TRP A 420 10.16 1.11 -6.67
N GLN A 421 11.00 0.51 -7.52
CA GLN A 421 11.56 -0.82 -7.25
C GLN A 421 12.64 -0.73 -6.16
N GLN A 422 13.60 0.19 -6.31
CA GLN A 422 14.83 0.18 -5.50
C GLN A 422 14.70 0.90 -4.14
N LYS A 423 14.05 2.07 -4.10
CA LYS A 423 13.96 2.94 -2.91
C LYS A 423 12.67 2.76 -2.10
N SER A 424 11.52 2.60 -2.76
CA SER A 424 10.20 2.74 -2.11
C SER A 424 9.71 1.44 -1.46
N TYR A 425 9.53 0.37 -2.23
CA TYR A 425 8.85 -0.86 -1.78
C TYR A 425 9.81 -1.91 -1.22
N ARG A 426 10.65 -1.49 -0.27
CA ARG A 426 11.72 -2.29 0.36
C ARG A 426 11.57 -2.24 1.89
N GLY A 427 11.59 -3.41 2.55
CA GLY A 427 11.39 -3.53 4.00
C GLY A 427 12.72 -3.44 4.75
N PHE A 428 12.81 -2.58 5.76
CA PHE A 428 14.04 -2.32 6.52
C PHE A 428 13.94 -2.85 7.97
N ALA A 429 15.09 -3.03 8.62
CA ALA A 429 15.14 -3.34 10.05
C ALA A 429 14.66 -2.14 10.91
N PRO A 430 14.10 -2.36 12.11
CA PRO A 430 13.53 -1.28 12.92
C PRO A 430 14.49 -0.13 13.27
N ASP A 431 15.79 -0.39 13.37
CA ASP A 431 16.81 0.63 13.67
C ASP A 431 17.17 1.55 12.48
N ILE A 432 16.55 1.33 11.32
CA ILE A 432 16.71 2.17 10.12
C ILE A 432 15.50 3.11 10.01
N THR A 433 15.57 4.28 10.67
CA THR A 433 14.57 5.34 10.55
C THR A 433 14.77 6.20 9.30
N PHE A 434 13.81 7.09 9.01
CA PHE A 434 13.94 8.04 7.90
C PHE A 434 15.06 9.05 8.18
N GLU A 435 14.99 9.73 9.32
CA GLU A 435 15.93 10.75 9.76
C GLU A 435 17.36 10.24 9.79
N ASN A 436 17.58 9.08 10.44
CA ASN A 436 18.90 8.53 10.69
C ASN A 436 19.57 7.96 9.44
N GLN A 437 18.80 7.45 8.46
CA GLN A 437 19.38 6.76 7.29
C GLN A 437 18.59 6.88 5.98
N LEU A 438 17.25 6.79 5.93
CA LEU A 438 16.56 6.83 4.61
C LEU A 438 16.51 8.24 3.99
N SER A 439 16.85 9.27 4.76
CA SER A 439 17.18 10.64 4.34
C SER A 439 18.43 10.72 3.45
N HIS A 440 19.29 9.68 3.45
CA HIS A 440 20.52 9.63 2.68
C HIS A 440 20.63 8.26 1.97
N TRP A 441 20.35 8.22 0.66
CA TRP A 441 20.42 6.96 -0.10
C TRP A 441 21.83 6.71 -0.66
N PRO A 442 22.38 5.47 -0.59
CA PRO A 442 21.80 4.26 0.01
C PRO A 442 22.06 4.11 1.52
N PRO A 443 21.11 3.55 2.28
CA PRO A 443 21.30 3.25 3.71
C PRO A 443 22.24 2.07 3.96
N LYS A 444 22.73 1.92 5.19
CA LYS A 444 23.53 0.74 5.61
C LYS A 444 22.64 -0.51 5.61
N ARG A 445 23.23 -1.67 5.29
CA ARG A 445 22.53 -2.97 5.16
C ARG A 445 21.40 -2.98 4.11
N LEU A 446 21.51 -2.17 3.05
CA LEU A 446 20.53 -2.17 1.94
C LEU A 446 20.36 -3.57 1.32
N ASP A 447 21.42 -4.36 1.28
CA ASP A 447 21.47 -5.78 0.89
C ASP A 447 20.56 -6.69 1.73
N GLN A 448 20.31 -6.33 3.00
CA GLN A 448 19.52 -7.10 3.96
C GLN A 448 18.05 -6.66 4.03
N ALA A 449 17.71 -5.58 3.32
CA ALA A 449 16.38 -5.01 3.27
C ALA A 449 15.64 -5.54 2.01
N PRO A 450 14.77 -6.56 2.07
CA PRO A 450 14.19 -7.18 0.88
C PRO A 450 13.16 -6.29 0.19
N ILE A 451 13.11 -6.34 -1.14
CA ILE A 451 12.02 -5.74 -1.94
C ILE A 451 10.79 -6.65 -1.84
N VAL A 452 9.63 -6.05 -1.56
CA VAL A 452 8.38 -6.79 -1.35
C VAL A 452 7.90 -7.38 -2.67
N GLN A 453 8.07 -8.69 -2.86
CA GLN A 453 7.52 -9.44 -3.99
C GLN A 453 6.19 -10.08 -3.57
N GLU A 454 6.24 -11.21 -2.87
CA GLU A 454 5.06 -11.80 -2.23
C GLU A 454 4.69 -11.08 -0.92
N MET A 455 3.41 -11.20 -0.55
CA MET A 455 2.87 -10.66 0.70
C MET A 455 2.77 -11.74 1.81
N PRO A 456 2.85 -11.34 3.09
CA PRO A 456 2.57 -12.24 4.23
C PRO A 456 1.09 -12.65 4.29
N VAL A 457 0.72 -13.44 5.30
CA VAL A 457 -0.69 -13.70 5.64
C VAL A 457 -1.31 -12.46 6.31
N GLN A 458 -2.55 -12.13 5.96
CA GLN A 458 -3.30 -10.98 6.47
C GLN A 458 -4.77 -11.40 6.70
N SER A 459 -5.39 -10.88 7.75
CA SER A 459 -6.84 -10.82 7.91
C SER A 459 -7.24 -9.65 8.79
N PHE A 460 -8.43 -9.11 8.53
CA PHE A 460 -9.05 -8.06 9.33
C PHE A 460 -10.57 -8.21 9.30
N VAL A 461 -11.22 -7.67 10.33
CA VAL A 461 -12.68 -7.58 10.43
C VAL A 461 -13.18 -6.39 9.61
N CYS A 462 -14.24 -6.62 8.83
CA CYS A 462 -14.92 -5.65 7.99
C CYS A 462 -16.25 -5.21 8.60
N ASN A 463 -16.98 -6.15 9.20
CA ASN A 463 -18.25 -5.92 9.88
C ASN A 463 -18.25 -6.60 11.26
N PRO A 464 -18.63 -5.90 12.35
CA PRO A 464 -18.88 -4.45 12.38
C PRO A 464 -17.59 -3.65 12.08
N PRO A 465 -17.68 -2.44 11.50
CA PRO A 465 -16.51 -1.62 11.22
C PRO A 465 -15.98 -0.90 12.49
N GLN A 466 -14.76 -0.35 12.40
CA GLN A 466 -14.10 0.42 13.47
C GLN A 466 -14.99 1.58 13.96
N ASN A 467 -14.98 1.83 15.28
CA ASN A 467 -15.73 2.93 15.93
C ASN A 467 -17.25 2.94 15.69
N SER A 468 -17.83 1.81 15.26
CA SER A 468 -19.28 1.67 15.07
C SER A 468 -20.06 1.48 16.37
N VAL A 469 -21.35 1.84 16.32
CA VAL A 469 -22.35 1.51 17.34
C VAL A 469 -23.24 0.40 16.79
N ILE A 470 -23.38 -0.70 17.54
CA ILE A 470 -24.17 -1.87 17.18
C ILE A 470 -25.28 -2.17 18.21
N GLY A 471 -26.33 -2.85 17.77
CA GLY A 471 -27.49 -3.19 18.59
C GLY A 471 -27.17 -4.15 19.73
N GLY A 472 -27.26 -3.67 20.97
CA GLY A 472 -27.09 -4.45 22.20
C GLY A 472 -28.39 -4.86 22.89
N LYS A 473 -29.54 -4.34 22.46
CA LYS A 473 -30.85 -4.58 23.09
C LYS A 473 -31.23 -6.06 22.98
N SER A 474 -31.27 -6.75 24.11
CA SER A 474 -31.48 -8.20 24.21
C SER A 474 -30.47 -9.05 23.42
N ALA A 475 -29.27 -8.52 23.13
CA ALA A 475 -28.26 -9.26 22.39
C ALA A 475 -27.65 -10.40 23.22
N THR A 476 -27.66 -11.60 22.65
CA THR A 476 -27.04 -12.82 23.22
C THR A 476 -25.79 -13.27 22.44
N ASP A 477 -25.56 -12.69 21.26
CA ASP A 477 -24.46 -12.97 20.34
C ASP A 477 -24.11 -11.72 19.52
N VAL A 478 -22.93 -11.73 18.91
CA VAL A 478 -22.50 -10.78 17.88
C VAL A 478 -22.04 -11.54 16.63
N THR A 479 -22.39 -11.05 15.45
CA THR A 479 -21.95 -11.63 14.18
C THR A 479 -20.89 -10.76 13.54
N ILE A 480 -19.79 -11.40 13.14
CA ILE A 480 -18.58 -10.78 12.63
C ILE A 480 -18.34 -11.28 11.20
N LYS A 481 -17.88 -10.41 10.30
CA LYS A 481 -17.43 -10.75 8.94
C LYS A 481 -16.10 -10.05 8.64
N GLY A 482 -15.29 -10.65 7.79
CA GLY A 482 -14.05 -10.05 7.32
C GLY A 482 -13.44 -10.77 6.12
N VAL A 483 -12.22 -10.37 5.76
CA VAL A 483 -11.44 -10.97 4.67
C VAL A 483 -10.10 -11.48 5.19
N ALA A 484 -9.63 -12.58 4.60
CA ALA A 484 -8.33 -13.17 4.87
C ALA A 484 -7.64 -13.58 3.56
N TRP A 485 -6.32 -13.35 3.47
CA TRP A 485 -5.52 -13.61 2.27
C TRP A 485 -4.05 -13.89 2.61
N SER A 486 -3.30 -14.46 1.67
CA SER A 486 -1.84 -14.57 1.75
C SER A 486 -1.22 -14.54 0.36
N GLY A 487 -0.01 -13.99 0.25
CA GLY A 487 0.75 -14.01 -0.99
C GLY A 487 1.15 -15.42 -1.44
N GLY A 488 1.80 -15.51 -2.61
CA GLY A 488 2.40 -16.75 -3.13
C GLY A 488 1.43 -17.91 -3.41
N GLY A 489 0.12 -17.67 -3.41
CA GLY A 489 -0.88 -18.71 -3.68
C GLY A 489 -1.12 -19.66 -2.49
N ARG A 490 -0.62 -19.28 -1.30
CA ARG A 490 -0.79 -20.01 -0.04
C ARG A 490 -2.24 -19.91 0.44
N LYS A 491 -2.89 -21.06 0.60
CA LYS A 491 -4.30 -21.16 0.98
C LYS A 491 -4.52 -20.62 2.40
N VAL A 492 -5.61 -19.88 2.65
CA VAL A 492 -6.08 -19.63 4.01
C VAL A 492 -6.76 -20.89 4.53
N GLU A 493 -6.15 -21.53 5.53
CA GLU A 493 -6.65 -22.78 6.11
C GLU A 493 -7.59 -22.53 7.29
N ARG A 494 -7.30 -21.51 8.11
CA ARG A 494 -8.12 -21.13 9.25
C ARG A 494 -8.09 -19.61 9.46
N VAL A 495 -9.20 -19.05 9.93
CA VAL A 495 -9.25 -17.72 10.56
C VAL A 495 -9.78 -17.94 11.97
N ASP A 496 -9.07 -17.42 12.96
CA ASP A 496 -9.54 -17.36 14.35
C ASP A 496 -10.06 -15.94 14.63
N VAL A 497 -11.19 -15.82 15.33
CA VAL A 497 -11.85 -14.57 15.69
C VAL A 497 -12.04 -14.48 17.21
N SER A 498 -11.90 -13.28 17.75
CA SER A 498 -12.09 -12.95 19.18
C SER A 498 -12.91 -11.67 19.34
N ILE A 499 -13.52 -11.47 20.52
CA ILE A 499 -14.25 -10.25 20.92
C ILE A 499 -13.72 -9.61 22.21
N ASP A 500 -12.65 -10.18 22.79
CA ASP A 500 -12.08 -9.80 24.08
C ASP A 500 -10.62 -9.32 23.99
N GLY A 501 -10.17 -8.95 22.80
CA GLY A 501 -8.81 -8.51 22.51
C GLY A 501 -7.81 -9.66 22.32
N GLY A 502 -8.27 -10.84 21.90
CA GLY A 502 -7.41 -11.99 21.60
C GLY A 502 -7.12 -12.92 22.77
N LYS A 503 -7.90 -12.86 23.86
CA LYS A 503 -7.75 -13.73 25.04
C LYS A 503 -8.46 -15.06 24.83
N THR A 504 -9.64 -15.04 24.23
CA THR A 504 -10.36 -16.25 23.76
C THR A 504 -10.60 -16.20 22.27
N TRP A 505 -10.64 -17.36 21.62
CA TRP A 505 -10.67 -17.50 20.16
C TRP A 505 -11.69 -18.55 19.71
N THR A 506 -12.45 -18.22 18.67
CA THR A 506 -13.35 -19.14 17.96
C THR A 506 -12.92 -19.20 16.49
N ALA A 507 -12.81 -20.40 15.91
CA ALA A 507 -12.53 -20.53 14.48
C ALA A 507 -13.76 -20.10 13.66
N ALA A 508 -13.54 -19.30 12.62
CA ALA A 508 -14.60 -18.76 11.75
C ALA A 508 -14.97 -19.70 10.60
N GLU A 509 -16.21 -19.60 10.14
CA GLU A 509 -16.66 -20.21 8.88
C GLU A 509 -16.04 -19.47 7.69
N LEU A 510 -15.55 -20.23 6.71
CA LEU A 510 -14.76 -19.70 5.59
C LEU A 510 -15.53 -19.79 4.27
N TYR A 511 -16.01 -18.64 3.78
CA TYR A 511 -16.75 -18.52 2.53
C TYR A 511 -15.81 -18.63 1.32
N LYS A 512 -16.09 -19.62 0.46
CA LYS A 512 -15.24 -20.04 -0.67
C LYS A 512 -16.11 -20.31 -1.91
N PRO A 513 -16.70 -19.26 -2.54
CA PRO A 513 -17.64 -19.43 -3.65
C PRO A 513 -16.98 -19.82 -4.98
N ILE A 514 -15.66 -19.72 -5.10
CA ILE A 514 -14.90 -20.10 -6.30
C ILE A 514 -13.93 -21.25 -6.02
N GLU A 515 -13.76 -22.13 -7.01
CA GLU A 515 -12.70 -23.14 -6.97
C GLU A 515 -11.34 -22.47 -7.16
N GLN A 516 -10.48 -22.57 -6.15
CA GLN A 516 -9.08 -22.16 -6.24
C GLN A 516 -8.18 -23.39 -6.22
N ARG A 517 -7.24 -23.45 -7.17
CA ARG A 517 -6.41 -24.64 -7.42
C ARG A 517 -5.26 -24.73 -6.41
N ARG A 518 -4.74 -25.94 -6.21
CA ARG A 518 -3.58 -26.21 -5.33
C ARG A 518 -2.41 -25.27 -5.64
N ASN A 519 -1.86 -24.65 -4.59
CA ASN A 519 -0.78 -23.65 -4.62
C ASN A 519 -1.10 -22.40 -5.48
N ARG A 520 -2.38 -22.17 -5.79
CA ARG A 520 -2.88 -21.09 -6.65
C ARG A 520 -4.08 -20.40 -5.99
N HIS A 521 -4.01 -20.23 -4.68
CA HIS A 521 -5.01 -19.50 -3.89
C HIS A 521 -4.71 -18.01 -3.95
N TRP A 522 -5.02 -17.41 -5.09
CA TRP A 522 -4.71 -16.03 -5.43
C TRP A 522 -5.75 -15.03 -4.90
N ALA A 523 -7.01 -15.44 -4.75
CA ALA A 523 -8.11 -14.62 -4.26
C ALA A 523 -8.40 -14.88 -2.78
N TRP A 524 -8.95 -13.88 -2.10
CA TRP A 524 -9.23 -13.90 -0.67
C TRP A 524 -10.23 -14.99 -0.27
N THR A 525 -10.24 -15.29 1.02
CA THR A 525 -11.29 -16.03 1.70
C THR A 525 -12.04 -15.05 2.58
N GLN A 526 -13.30 -14.77 2.26
CA GLN A 526 -14.19 -14.08 3.18
C GLN A 526 -14.52 -15.04 4.34
N PHE A 527 -14.70 -14.51 5.54
CA PHE A 527 -15.05 -15.30 6.71
C PHE A 527 -16.22 -14.68 7.47
N THR A 528 -16.94 -15.51 8.20
CA THR A 528 -17.95 -15.07 9.16
C THR A 528 -17.93 -15.91 10.42
N GLN A 529 -18.27 -15.30 11.56
CA GLN A 529 -18.50 -16.03 12.80
C GLN A 529 -19.55 -15.30 13.65
N THR A 530 -20.54 -16.04 14.12
CA THR A 530 -21.41 -15.61 15.22
C THR A 530 -20.82 -16.10 16.54
N ILE A 531 -20.52 -15.17 17.46
CA ILE A 531 -19.91 -15.46 18.77
C ILE A 531 -20.92 -15.14 19.87
N PRO A 532 -21.32 -16.13 20.70
CA PRO A 532 -22.15 -15.87 21.87
C PRO A 532 -21.48 -14.89 22.83
N LEU A 533 -22.22 -13.88 23.28
CA LEU A 533 -21.71 -12.89 24.23
C LEU A 533 -21.58 -13.55 25.62
N PRO A 534 -20.44 -13.40 26.31
CA PRO A 534 -20.29 -13.82 27.71
C PRO A 534 -21.42 -13.26 28.58
N GLU A 535 -21.87 -14.05 29.56
CA GLU A 535 -22.98 -13.69 30.44
C GLU A 535 -22.76 -12.36 31.18
N GLU A 536 -21.51 -11.98 31.48
CA GLU A 536 -21.18 -10.66 32.06
C GLU A 536 -21.34 -9.48 31.08
N ILE A 537 -21.24 -9.71 29.77
CA ILE A 537 -21.60 -8.70 28.76
C ILE A 537 -23.13 -8.61 28.66
N GLN A 538 -23.82 -9.75 28.59
CA GLN A 538 -25.28 -9.76 28.52
C GLN A 538 -25.93 -9.11 29.75
N LYS A 539 -25.40 -9.34 30.96
CA LYS A 539 -25.84 -8.66 32.20
C LYS A 539 -25.74 -7.14 32.08
N LYS A 540 -24.61 -6.60 31.62
CA LYS A 540 -24.38 -5.17 31.45
C LYS A 540 -25.35 -4.54 30.47
N LEU A 541 -25.57 -5.20 29.33
CA LEU A 541 -26.56 -4.77 28.33
C LEU A 541 -27.99 -4.80 28.90
N ARG A 542 -28.37 -5.86 29.63
CA ARG A 542 -29.67 -5.97 30.31
C ARG A 542 -29.85 -4.93 31.44
N SER A 543 -28.77 -4.41 32.02
CA SER A 543 -28.80 -3.27 32.97
C SER A 543 -28.67 -1.88 32.30
N GLY A 544 -28.77 -1.78 30.97
CA GLY A 544 -28.71 -0.50 30.26
C GLY A 544 -27.31 0.11 30.13
N GLN A 545 -26.24 -0.66 30.38
CA GLN A 545 -24.86 -0.20 30.22
C GLN A 545 -24.31 -0.51 28.83
N ASN A 546 -23.73 0.48 28.15
CA ASN A 546 -22.99 0.28 26.90
C ASN A 546 -21.76 -0.61 27.12
N VAL A 547 -21.46 -1.50 26.16
CA VAL A 547 -20.27 -2.37 26.22
C VAL A 547 -19.46 -2.26 24.95
N THR A 548 -18.21 -1.83 25.05
CA THR A 548 -17.26 -1.87 23.92
C THR A 548 -16.67 -3.28 23.80
N LEU A 549 -16.80 -3.89 22.63
CA LEU A 549 -16.09 -5.11 22.25
C LEU A 549 -14.70 -4.78 21.69
N ASP A 550 -13.78 -5.74 21.79
CA ASP A 550 -12.43 -5.65 21.24
C ASP A 550 -12.21 -6.80 20.26
N ILE A 551 -12.64 -6.57 19.01
CA ILE A 551 -12.84 -7.60 18.01
C ILE A 551 -11.57 -7.72 17.16
N VAL A 552 -10.97 -8.92 17.12
CA VAL A 552 -9.78 -9.20 16.31
C VAL A 552 -9.96 -10.47 15.47
N SER A 553 -9.24 -10.54 14.36
CA SER A 553 -9.06 -11.74 13.55
C SER A 553 -7.58 -12.05 13.31
N LYS A 554 -7.24 -13.33 13.23
CA LYS A 554 -5.93 -13.80 12.75
C LYS A 554 -6.07 -15.00 11.82
N ALA A 555 -5.40 -14.96 10.67
CA ALA A 555 -5.39 -16.03 9.68
C ALA A 555 -4.15 -16.91 9.80
N MET A 556 -4.32 -18.19 9.46
CA MET A 556 -3.27 -19.20 9.30
C MET A 556 -3.29 -19.71 7.85
N ASN A 557 -2.14 -19.67 7.18
CA ASN A 557 -2.03 -20.17 5.80
C ASN A 557 -1.56 -21.64 5.72
N SER A 558 -1.55 -22.21 4.51
CA SER A 558 -1.13 -23.60 4.20
C SER A 558 0.26 -23.97 4.70
N ASP A 559 1.11 -22.97 4.91
CA ASP A 559 2.52 -23.08 5.26
C ASP A 559 2.71 -22.77 6.77
N PHE A 560 1.61 -22.76 7.53
CA PHE A 560 1.51 -22.45 8.97
C PHE A 560 2.01 -21.06 9.38
N ASN A 561 2.16 -20.12 8.44
CA ASN A 561 2.41 -18.72 8.80
C ASN A 561 1.17 -18.14 9.48
N LEU A 562 1.43 -17.29 10.47
CA LEU A 562 0.43 -16.60 11.30
C LEU A 562 0.68 -15.09 11.28
N GLN A 563 -0.34 -14.33 11.66
CA GLN A 563 -0.20 -12.92 11.98
C GLN A 563 0.36 -12.74 13.40
N PRO A 564 1.34 -11.85 13.64
CA PRO A 564 1.82 -11.53 14.97
C PRO A 564 0.76 -10.75 15.76
N GLU A 565 0.89 -10.74 17.10
CA GLU A 565 -0.01 -10.00 18.00
C GLU A 565 0.16 -8.48 17.84
N THR A 566 1.39 -7.99 17.93
CA THR A 566 1.76 -6.57 17.71
C THR A 566 2.72 -6.41 16.52
N MET A 567 2.90 -5.18 16.03
CA MET A 567 3.87 -4.85 14.98
C MET A 567 5.09 -4.06 15.50
N GLU A 568 5.09 -3.62 16.76
CA GLU A 568 6.20 -2.89 17.39
C GLU A 568 7.58 -3.56 17.19
N PRO A 569 7.77 -4.90 17.39
CA PRO A 569 9.06 -5.55 17.12
C PRO A 569 9.45 -5.65 15.64
N TYR A 570 8.53 -5.28 14.74
CA TYR A 570 8.60 -5.41 13.29
C TYR A 570 8.40 -4.06 12.56
N TRP A 571 8.48 -2.95 13.31
CA TRP A 571 8.35 -1.60 12.75
C TRP A 571 9.37 -1.37 11.63
N ASN A 572 8.98 -0.61 10.61
CA ASN A 572 9.86 -0.22 9.52
C ASN A 572 9.50 1.15 8.95
N ALA A 573 10.50 1.98 8.65
CA ALA A 573 10.36 3.37 8.20
C ALA A 573 9.72 3.56 6.80
N ARG A 574 9.21 2.50 6.18
CA ARG A 574 8.37 2.55 4.97
C ARG A 574 6.90 2.27 5.29
N GLY A 575 6.54 1.75 6.46
CA GLY A 575 5.17 1.37 6.81
C GLY A 575 4.60 0.34 5.84
N ILE A 576 5.32 -0.76 5.61
CA ILE A 576 4.91 -1.82 4.67
C ILE A 576 4.90 -3.21 5.33
N CYS A 577 4.15 -4.13 4.69
CA CYS A 577 3.93 -5.52 5.12
C CYS A 577 3.23 -5.70 6.48
N ILE A 578 2.52 -4.67 6.95
CA ILE A 578 1.87 -4.62 8.27
C ILE A 578 0.72 -5.62 8.34
N ASN A 579 0.88 -6.65 9.19
CA ASN A 579 -0.07 -7.77 9.27
C ASN A 579 -0.40 -8.26 10.68
N HIS A 580 -0.17 -7.47 11.73
CA HIS A 580 -0.54 -7.86 13.10
C HIS A 580 -2.06 -8.01 13.27
N TRP A 581 -2.56 -8.42 14.44
CA TRP A 581 -4.01 -8.56 14.64
C TRP A 581 -4.69 -7.17 14.57
N TYR A 582 -5.66 -6.99 13.66
CA TYR A 582 -6.36 -5.71 13.55
C TYR A 582 -7.47 -5.61 14.60
N HIS A 583 -7.36 -4.62 15.49
CA HIS A 583 -8.31 -4.39 16.59
C HIS A 583 -9.45 -3.47 16.18
N VAL A 584 -10.63 -4.04 15.99
CA VAL A 584 -11.89 -3.31 15.80
C VAL A 584 -12.56 -3.09 17.17
N LYS A 585 -12.66 -1.82 17.59
CA LYS A 585 -13.45 -1.40 18.74
C LYS A 585 -14.87 -1.05 18.26
N SER A 586 -15.89 -1.73 18.79
CA SER A 586 -17.30 -1.44 18.47
C SER A 586 -18.12 -1.38 19.75
N MET A 587 -18.99 -0.37 19.88
CA MET A 587 -19.83 -0.16 21.07
C MET A 587 -21.21 -0.79 20.89
N MET A 588 -21.59 -1.69 21.78
CA MET A 588 -22.95 -2.20 21.89
C MET A 588 -23.82 -1.21 22.68
N ASP A 589 -24.89 -0.69 22.06
CA ASP A 589 -25.89 0.18 22.71
C ASP A 589 -27.13 -0.66 23.09
N PRO A 590 -27.43 -0.85 24.40
CA PRO A 590 -28.54 -1.67 24.86
C PRO A 590 -29.93 -1.08 24.57
N ASN A 591 -30.00 0.16 24.06
CA ASN A 591 -31.23 0.82 23.64
C ASN A 591 -31.53 0.60 22.15
N LYS A 592 -30.66 -0.10 21.41
CA LYS A 592 -30.77 -0.34 19.96
C LYS A 592 -30.96 -1.81 19.66
N ASP A 593 -32.00 -2.12 18.90
CA ASP A 593 -32.32 -3.46 18.42
C ASP A 593 -31.17 -4.06 17.58
N LYS A 594 -31.02 -5.39 17.59
CA LYS A 594 -29.84 -6.10 17.06
C LYS A 594 -29.50 -5.82 15.58
N SER A 595 -30.48 -5.40 14.77
CA SER A 595 -30.28 -4.98 13.38
C SER A 595 -29.65 -3.60 13.21
N PHE A 596 -29.60 -2.78 14.27
CA PHE A 596 -28.98 -1.47 14.24
C PHE A 596 -27.46 -1.60 14.14
N VAL A 597 -26.91 -1.15 13.01
CA VAL A 597 -25.49 -0.83 12.85
C VAL A 597 -25.42 0.61 12.39
N ARG A 598 -24.80 1.48 13.20
CA ARG A 598 -24.51 2.86 12.81
C ARG A 598 -23.03 3.12 12.96
N HIS A 599 -22.36 3.36 11.84
CA HIS A 599 -21.06 4.02 11.88
C HIS A 599 -21.22 5.41 12.52
N ASN A 600 -20.39 5.77 13.51
CA ASN A 600 -20.44 7.09 14.15
C ASN A 600 -19.81 8.15 13.21
N PRO A 601 -20.58 9.03 12.52
CA PRO A 601 -20.02 9.91 11.49
C PRO A 601 -19.10 11.01 12.05
N GLY A 602 -19.18 11.26 13.37
CA GLY A 602 -18.33 12.22 14.08
C GLY A 602 -17.12 11.59 14.78
N ALA A 603 -17.03 10.25 14.82
CA ALA A 603 -15.73 9.61 15.07
C ALA A 603 -14.89 9.74 13.81
N GLN A 604 -13.57 9.92 13.97
CA GLN A 604 -12.65 9.64 12.87
C GLN A 604 -12.88 8.19 12.42
N GLN A 605 -13.23 7.99 11.14
CA GLN A 605 -13.35 6.65 10.52
C GLN A 605 -12.05 5.84 10.54
N PHE A 606 -10.98 6.51 10.96
CA PHE A 606 -9.60 6.08 10.96
C PHE A 606 -9.02 6.27 12.37
N GLY A 607 -9.80 5.95 13.41
CA GLY A 607 -9.43 6.11 14.82
C GLY A 607 -8.36 5.12 15.30
N ASN A 608 -7.24 5.11 14.58
CA ASN A 608 -5.96 4.49 14.92
C ASN A 608 -4.80 5.39 14.43
N THR A 609 -5.04 6.71 14.26
CA THR A 609 -4.03 7.71 13.84
C THR A 609 -3.60 8.61 15.00
N PRO A 610 -2.43 8.38 15.61
CA PRO A 610 -1.78 9.38 16.47
C PRO A 610 -1.39 10.66 15.72
N SER A 611 -1.14 10.59 14.40
CA SER A 611 -0.67 11.73 13.58
C SER A 611 -1.76 12.66 13.02
N GLY A 612 -2.99 12.65 13.59
CA GLY A 612 -4.02 13.64 13.24
C GLY A 612 -4.40 13.69 11.75
N GLY A 613 -4.64 12.53 11.13
CA GLY A 613 -4.99 12.42 9.71
C GLY A 613 -6.35 13.04 9.35
N HIS A 614 -6.40 14.36 9.20
CA HIS A 614 -7.61 15.10 8.82
C HIS A 614 -7.97 14.91 7.34
N PHE A 615 -9.17 14.39 7.08
CA PHE A 615 -9.79 14.44 5.75
C PHE A 615 -10.44 15.82 5.55
N GLU A 616 -10.24 16.44 4.39
CA GLU A 616 -10.56 17.87 4.13
C GLU A 616 -12.05 18.26 4.23
N LYS A 617 -12.97 17.32 4.49
CA LYS A 617 -14.41 17.58 4.76
C LYS A 617 -15.01 16.59 5.76
N GLN A 618 -15.85 17.12 6.66
CA GLN A 618 -16.94 16.35 7.27
C GLN A 618 -18.05 16.16 6.24
N TRP A 619 -18.76 15.03 6.29
CA TRP A 619 -19.82 14.68 5.32
C TRP A 619 -21.16 14.39 6.00
N GLY A 620 -22.24 14.75 5.31
CA GLY A 620 -23.61 14.64 5.80
C GLY A 620 -24.16 13.21 5.82
N MET A 621 -25.31 13.04 6.47
CA MET A 621 -26.02 11.77 6.53
C MET A 621 -26.82 11.50 5.25
N HIS A 622 -26.56 10.36 4.60
CA HIS A 622 -27.56 9.65 3.82
C HIS A 622 -27.85 8.30 4.50
N GLY A 623 -29.10 7.85 4.45
CA GLY A 623 -29.60 6.77 5.29
C GLY A 623 -29.35 5.37 4.74
N PHE A 624 -29.18 4.40 5.63
CA PHE A 624 -29.30 2.98 5.27
C PHE A 624 -30.76 2.65 4.94
N THR A 625 -30.98 1.98 3.81
CA THR A 625 -32.19 1.20 3.51
C THR A 625 -31.78 -0.17 3.00
N SER A 626 -32.59 -1.19 3.29
CA SER A 626 -32.37 -2.60 2.93
C SER A 626 -33.48 -3.12 2.01
N ASP A 627 -34.15 -2.22 1.28
CA ASP A 627 -35.22 -2.56 0.35
C ASP A 627 -34.67 -2.62 -1.09
N PRO A 628 -34.68 -3.79 -1.76
CA PRO A 628 -34.21 -3.90 -3.15
C PRO A 628 -35.13 -3.22 -4.16
N ASN A 629 -36.37 -2.85 -3.80
CA ASN A 629 -37.35 -2.25 -4.72
C ASN A 629 -37.20 -0.73 -4.86
N HIS A 630 -36.08 -0.14 -4.46
CA HIS A 630 -35.83 1.30 -4.52
C HIS A 630 -34.78 1.71 -5.58
N ALA A 631 -34.62 0.91 -6.63
CA ALA A 631 -33.70 1.16 -7.73
C ALA A 631 -34.17 2.27 -8.70
N ASP A 632 -35.48 2.32 -9.00
CA ASP A 632 -36.00 3.06 -10.15
C ASP A 632 -36.65 4.41 -9.80
N SER A 633 -35.84 5.41 -9.41
CA SER A 633 -36.28 6.82 -9.39
C SER A 633 -35.17 7.87 -9.55
N ALA A 634 -33.99 7.50 -10.07
CA ALA A 634 -32.82 8.38 -10.20
C ALA A 634 -32.85 9.37 -11.39
N ASN A 635 -34.03 9.73 -11.91
CA ASN A 635 -34.18 10.51 -13.16
C ASN A 635 -34.16 12.04 -12.93
N PHE A 636 -33.12 12.54 -12.23
CA PHE A 636 -32.98 13.97 -11.93
C PHE A 636 -32.30 14.76 -13.05
N LYS A 637 -33.10 15.33 -13.95
CA LYS A 637 -32.65 16.39 -14.86
C LYS A 637 -32.29 17.64 -14.06
N VAL A 638 -31.02 18.05 -14.12
CA VAL A 638 -30.57 19.34 -13.59
C VAL A 638 -31.26 20.48 -14.35
N LYS A 639 -31.87 21.41 -13.62
CA LYS A 639 -32.21 22.75 -14.11
C LYS A 639 -31.49 23.78 -13.24
N GLU A 640 -30.76 24.68 -13.88
CA GLU A 640 -30.25 25.88 -13.24
C GLU A 640 -31.40 26.89 -13.06
N GLY A 641 -31.33 27.67 -11.98
CA GLY A 641 -32.34 28.68 -11.62
C GLY A 641 -32.19 29.04 -10.15
N GLY A 642 -32.00 30.33 -9.86
CA GLY A 642 -31.72 30.84 -8.51
C GLY A 642 -32.91 31.45 -7.80
N ASP A 643 -32.56 32.25 -6.79
CA ASP A 643 -33.36 33.18 -6.01
C ASP A 643 -34.35 32.62 -4.96
N THR A 644 -34.04 33.01 -3.72
CA THR A 644 -34.83 33.19 -2.48
C THR A 644 -36.36 33.07 -2.55
N TYR A 645 -36.98 32.51 -1.49
CA TYR A 645 -37.61 33.32 -0.42
C TYR A 645 -38.05 32.49 0.81
N HIS A 646 -38.66 33.16 1.79
CA HIS A 646 -39.03 32.63 3.12
C HIS A 646 -40.13 31.55 3.11
N LEU A 647 -40.16 30.75 4.17
CA LEU A 647 -41.35 29.99 4.62
C LEU A 647 -41.71 30.39 6.05
N GLU A 648 -42.93 30.89 6.23
CA GLU A 648 -43.57 31.06 7.55
C GLU A 648 -44.39 29.81 7.92
N HIS A 649 -44.82 29.70 9.18
CA HIS A 649 -45.67 28.61 9.64
C HIS A 649 -47.13 28.75 9.17
N GLY A 650 -47.69 27.65 8.69
CA GLY A 650 -49.14 27.45 8.48
C GLY A 650 -49.45 25.95 8.52
N GLY A 651 -50.60 25.55 9.05
CA GLY A 651 -50.96 24.14 9.23
C GLY A 651 -52.45 23.85 9.00
N GLY A 652 -52.82 22.59 9.18
CA GLY A 652 -54.15 22.03 8.89
C GLY A 652 -54.06 21.08 7.67
N SER A 653 -54.36 19.78 7.74
CA SER A 653 -55.56 19.05 8.19
C SER A 653 -56.67 19.01 7.15
N GLY A 654 -56.84 17.87 6.47
CA GLY A 654 -57.93 17.57 5.54
C GLY A 654 -57.90 16.09 5.14
N ASN A 655 -59.03 15.39 5.29
CA ASN A 655 -59.25 13.99 4.89
C ASN A 655 -59.95 13.92 3.50
N VAL A 656 -60.35 12.70 3.12
CA VAL A 656 -61.25 12.26 2.00
C VAL A 656 -60.42 11.71 0.83
N ASN A 657 -60.28 10.37 0.69
CA ASN A 657 -61.25 9.32 0.29
C ASN A 657 -61.57 9.38 -1.22
N VAL A 658 -61.07 8.44 -2.06
CA VAL A 658 -61.54 7.05 -2.35
C VAL A 658 -62.53 7.06 -3.54
N GLU A 659 -62.69 5.91 -4.21
CA GLU A 659 -63.45 5.64 -5.43
C GLU A 659 -62.69 6.11 -6.70
N ASP A 660 -61.99 5.23 -7.41
CA ASP A 660 -62.44 4.07 -8.23
C ASP A 660 -62.85 4.51 -9.65
N LEU A 661 -62.29 3.85 -10.65
CA LEU A 661 -62.94 3.47 -11.92
C LEU A 661 -62.02 2.53 -12.70
N ASP A 662 -62.61 1.51 -13.31
CA ASP A 662 -61.95 0.40 -13.99
C ASP A 662 -61.78 0.64 -15.51
N ASP A 663 -61.46 -0.46 -16.21
CA ASP A 663 -61.80 -0.79 -17.61
C ASP A 663 -60.88 -0.32 -18.76
N ASP A 664 -60.65 -1.30 -19.66
CA ASP A 664 -60.43 -1.25 -21.11
C ASP A 664 -59.18 -0.54 -21.69
N ASP A 665 -58.52 -1.03 -22.75
CA ASP A 665 -58.36 -2.39 -23.34
C ASP A 665 -57.22 -2.32 -24.41
N ASP A 666 -56.94 -3.42 -25.13
CA ASP A 666 -56.22 -3.54 -26.42
C ASP A 666 -54.80 -2.90 -26.58
N ASP A 667 -53.69 -3.60 -26.85
CA ASP A 667 -53.27 -4.54 -27.93
C ASP A 667 -52.29 -3.87 -28.94
N ASP A 668 -51.67 -4.69 -29.82
CA ASP A 668 -50.61 -4.40 -30.83
C ASP A 668 -49.26 -3.87 -30.27
N GLU A 669 -48.11 -4.56 -30.34
CA GLU A 669 -47.34 -5.20 -31.44
C GLU A 669 -46.29 -4.28 -32.15
N ASP A 670 -45.26 -4.94 -32.71
CA ASP A 670 -44.18 -4.50 -33.61
C ASP A 670 -42.97 -3.62 -33.17
N GLU A 671 -41.82 -4.32 -33.12
CA GLU A 671 -40.48 -4.03 -33.70
C GLU A 671 -39.96 -2.58 -33.94
N GLU A 672 -38.87 -2.22 -33.23
CA GLU A 672 -37.49 -2.12 -33.81
C GLU A 672 -36.39 -2.25 -32.73
#